data_AF-A0A8T4T5J4-F1
#
_entry.id   AF-A0A8T4T5J4-F1
#
_cell.length_a   1.000
_cell.length_b   1.000
_cell.length_c   1.000
_cell.angle_alpha   90.00
_cell.angle_beta   90.00
_cell.angle_gamma   90.00
#
_symmetry.space_group_name_H-M   'P 1'
#
loop_
_entity.id
_entity.type
_entity.pdbx_description
1 polymer ?
#
loop_
_entity_poly.entity_id
_entity_poly.type
_entity_poly.pdbx_seq_one_letter_code
_entity_poly.pdbx_strand_id
1 'polypeptide(L)'
;MKRGEFAIGLLLTLFSLGLTFALLSIDSPSHTGFQVADVQSLQSSGNEERGIFASRTIQVACTSCADCTTCSATVGNTCTLSGPMSEAGTCITIGADNVTIDCAGNIITFDTGGGGIDAGILATNKTNVTLNNCTIIDSTSSGASGSGVSFINVSHSMVANISIFTNGTTATFGIGFINSSNNNTAQSNTIFSLGTTESAGIAVRNSNDSVMRENIINAQYSSASNAGISILTNSLRSQVFNNSVDVNGISSTLGISAGFNSNYTQIGNNVVSTTGTGAFNIGINVDNGASISNIENNTITTNGTNGNHGIRLAGSASNTSIRNNTIETNGTNSSNGILLTGIINNNVVRSNQIFANGQLGGSNAGIVLSASTGTNNTVQDNSVMTAGGPSDWGISFETINGSTIQNNTITTNGTSQNMGIRLDFESENNTIRNNLIATDGTSNNSFGITVSRSYNTLVENNLVRTFNAQSHGLRVTSASNNTTFVNNSVYTTGTNSFGIAIGGGALGADRNFFNDTRLFNVTQWILVSDSNDTNFTNTTFETPNGTINLPSNFSLNGTLNVTKAQLNILNNTAFINTTNVSQLNTSAIVTLSGLNTSTPRPIVDFNDDRLAEYCDSPQCTLLSFIGGTLRFNVSSFTTYSSTGNVTVEKSDSPDSVGAGSQLSYTITINNTGNDTVFNITVVETYPSGVVFDSSSPSANISNNTWLLGNLANGTFTTINITLTVSSVLADGTVLNNTVNVTFSNAEGINVSVVDTENTTVVRFPQINVTKTDSPDPVNNGSTLEYTITITNFGTGAAVNVTLLENYPANTTFNGSSPAPDAGNNSFSLGNLTEGSSFTVNITVNVSENMTSGILNNTAIVSFINTTGANITMNVSELTTVTTPSAPTPAPSGGGGGGGTNFARNAQINRTLPQVQQPVVQQATASVQSASTQEVLTQEPIQEPILTPAPEPAPQVEPQPISLPKTRSKTAILPIIVLIVLALLILIAMTRKEPPSKSKPARVNKFDDELKELKKQLEQTNKVLKHKIK
;
A
#
# COMPACT_ATOMS: atom_id res chain seq x y z
N MET A 1 -57.77 43.65 -23.99
CA MET A 1 -58.04 42.50 -23.07
C MET A 1 -56.72 41.76 -22.89
N LYS A 2 -56.26 41.36 -21.70
CA LYS A 2 -56.69 41.65 -20.31
C LYS A 2 -55.49 41.35 -19.36
N ARG A 3 -55.14 42.31 -18.47
CA ARG A 3 -54.58 42.22 -17.09
C ARG A 3 -53.48 41.16 -16.73
N GLY A 4 -52.45 41.49 -15.92
CA GLY A 4 -52.08 42.80 -15.35
C GLY A 4 -50.97 42.76 -14.27
N GLU A 5 -50.14 43.81 -14.26
CA GLU A 5 -49.82 44.73 -13.14
C GLU A 5 -49.00 44.35 -11.86
N PHE A 6 -48.03 45.26 -11.54
CA PHE A 6 -47.26 45.56 -10.30
C PHE A 6 -46.32 44.50 -9.65
N ALA A 7 -45.21 44.83 -8.96
CA ALA A 7 -44.18 45.90 -9.04
C ALA A 7 -43.05 45.70 -7.97
N ILE A 8 -41.97 46.51 -8.02
CA ILE A 8 -40.94 46.78 -6.96
C ILE A 8 -39.91 45.63 -6.70
N GLY A 9 -38.58 45.87 -6.64
CA GLY A 9 -37.79 47.08 -6.92
C GLY A 9 -36.31 47.00 -6.45
N LEU A 10 -35.46 47.95 -6.91
CA LEU A 10 -34.16 48.41 -6.36
C LEU A 10 -32.97 47.40 -6.18
N LEU A 11 -31.68 47.76 -6.29
CA LEU A 11 -30.93 48.86 -6.97
C LEU A 11 -29.40 48.60 -6.84
N LEU A 12 -28.59 49.08 -7.82
CA LEU A 12 -27.11 49.33 -7.72
C LEU A 12 -26.21 48.09 -7.43
N THR A 13 -24.90 48.05 -7.75
CA THR A 13 -23.98 49.03 -8.37
C THR A 13 -22.86 48.31 -9.14
N LEU A 14 -22.49 48.81 -10.31
CA LEU A 14 -21.17 48.57 -10.92
C LEU A 14 -20.74 49.86 -11.64
N PHE A 15 -19.77 50.59 -11.08
CA PHE A 15 -18.67 51.18 -11.84
C PHE A 15 -17.59 51.73 -10.91
N SER A 16 -16.40 51.17 -11.02
CA SER A 16 -15.17 51.70 -10.42
C SER A 16 -14.55 52.73 -11.37
N LEU A 17 -14.19 53.91 -10.84
CA LEU A 17 -12.99 54.66 -11.23
C LEU A 17 -12.87 55.89 -10.31
N GLY A 18 -11.84 55.90 -9.46
CA GLY A 18 -11.55 57.05 -8.61
C GLY A 18 -10.79 58.13 -9.38
N LEU A 19 -11.01 59.38 -8.99
CA LEU A 19 -10.09 60.48 -9.25
C LEU A 19 -10.00 61.35 -8.01
N THR A 20 -8.78 61.55 -7.52
CA THR A 20 -8.43 62.41 -6.39
C THR A 20 -8.55 63.88 -6.76
N PHE A 21 -9.04 64.73 -5.84
CA PHE A 21 -8.54 66.09 -5.65
C PHE A 21 -8.90 66.60 -4.24
N ALA A 22 -8.01 67.39 -3.64
CA ALA A 22 -8.21 68.07 -2.37
C ALA A 22 -8.45 69.57 -2.61
N LEU A 23 -9.18 70.25 -1.72
CA LEU A 23 -8.82 71.57 -1.13
C LEU A 23 -9.93 72.18 -0.25
N LEU A 24 -9.46 73.06 0.63
CA LEU A 24 -10.08 73.84 1.71
C LEU A 24 -11.42 74.60 1.45
N SER A 25 -12.35 74.43 2.40
CA SER A 25 -12.92 75.48 3.29
C SER A 25 -14.04 76.47 2.86
N ILE A 26 -14.76 76.91 3.91
CA ILE A 26 -15.48 78.19 4.13
C ILE A 26 -17.01 78.27 3.91
N ASP A 27 -17.65 78.84 4.93
CA ASP A 27 -18.96 79.49 5.10
C ASP A 27 -20.33 78.78 4.96
N SER A 28 -20.90 78.54 6.15
CA SER A 28 -22.30 78.79 6.54
C SER A 28 -22.84 80.18 6.12
N PRO A 29 -24.17 80.43 5.98
CA PRO A 29 -24.95 80.76 7.19
C PRO A 29 -26.51 80.53 7.20
N SER A 30 -27.02 80.43 8.45
CA SER A 30 -28.22 81.09 9.03
C SER A 30 -29.70 80.81 8.61
N HIS A 31 -30.49 80.43 9.65
CA HIS A 31 -31.85 80.90 10.06
C HIS A 31 -33.08 80.69 9.12
N THR A 32 -34.35 80.61 9.58
CA THR A 32 -35.10 80.84 10.86
C THR A 32 -36.03 79.63 11.20
N GLY A 33 -36.87 79.54 12.26
CA GLY A 33 -37.09 80.31 13.52
C GLY A 33 -38.57 80.52 13.92
N PHE A 34 -38.89 80.54 15.25
CA PHE A 34 -40.14 81.03 15.93
C PHE A 34 -41.44 80.15 15.81
N GLN A 35 -42.41 79.99 16.75
CA GLN A 35 -42.79 80.49 18.10
C GLN A 35 -43.43 79.36 18.97
N VAL A 36 -43.28 79.25 20.32
CA VAL A 36 -43.98 79.89 21.49
C VAL A 36 -45.49 79.59 21.69
N ALA A 37 -45.87 78.95 22.82
CA ALA A 37 -47.05 79.25 23.67
C ALA A 37 -47.09 78.42 25.00
N ASP A 38 -47.64 79.01 26.07
CA ASP A 38 -47.60 78.58 27.49
C ASP A 38 -48.74 77.65 28.01
N VAL A 39 -48.55 77.16 29.25
CA VAL A 39 -49.50 77.08 30.41
C VAL A 39 -49.59 75.71 31.12
N GLN A 40 -49.55 75.80 32.46
CA GLN A 40 -49.60 74.80 33.55
C GLN A 40 -50.83 73.83 33.48
N SER A 41 -50.90 72.66 34.14
CA SER A 41 -50.44 72.32 35.51
C SER A 41 -50.47 70.80 35.87
N LEU A 42 -49.72 70.42 36.92
CA LEU A 42 -49.98 69.33 37.89
C LEU A 42 -50.10 67.84 37.46
N GLN A 43 -49.04 67.04 37.68
CA GLN A 43 -48.90 65.98 38.73
C GLN A 43 -47.87 64.86 38.40
N SER A 44 -46.91 64.66 39.31
CA SER A 44 -46.10 63.46 39.61
C SER A 44 -45.85 62.38 38.53
N SER A 45 -44.62 62.32 37.99
CA SER A 45 -43.68 61.17 38.15
C SER A 45 -42.45 61.29 37.24
N GLY A 46 -41.29 60.80 37.70
CA GLY A 46 -40.18 60.35 36.83
C GLY A 46 -39.25 61.40 36.18
N ASN A 47 -38.01 61.43 36.68
CA ASN A 47 -36.71 61.57 35.97
C ASN A 47 -35.83 62.74 36.43
N GLU A 48 -34.66 62.39 36.97
CA GLU A 48 -33.53 63.31 37.11
C GLU A 48 -32.86 63.50 35.74
N GLU A 49 -32.80 64.74 35.25
CA GLU A 49 -31.68 65.14 34.41
C GLU A 49 -30.43 65.26 35.30
N ARG A 50 -29.46 64.36 35.13
CA ARG A 50 -28.08 64.62 35.55
C ARG A 50 -27.25 64.94 34.31
N GLY A 51 -26.68 66.14 34.34
CA GLY A 51 -26.01 66.74 33.19
C GLY A 51 -24.73 66.02 32.76
N ILE A 52 -24.32 66.36 31.53
CA ILE A 52 -23.09 65.94 30.89
C ILE A 52 -21.88 66.36 31.74
N PHE A 53 -21.33 65.45 32.53
CA PHE A 53 -19.99 65.57 33.10
C PHE A 53 -18.97 64.98 32.13
N ALA A 54 -18.41 65.84 31.28
CA ALA A 54 -17.18 65.52 30.57
C ALA A 54 -16.02 65.50 31.58
N SER A 55 -15.65 64.31 32.07
CA SER A 55 -14.41 64.14 32.82
C SER A 55 -13.22 64.40 31.90
N ARG A 56 -12.61 65.59 32.01
CA ARG A 56 -11.28 65.84 31.45
C ARG A 56 -10.25 65.24 32.41
N THR A 57 -9.94 63.96 32.24
CA THR A 57 -8.76 63.37 32.86
C THR A 57 -7.53 64.11 32.36
N ILE A 58 -6.79 64.74 33.28
CA ILE A 58 -5.52 65.39 32.95
C ILE A 58 -4.48 64.27 32.78
N GLN A 59 -4.16 63.92 31.53
CA GLN A 59 -3.03 63.04 31.25
C GLN A 59 -1.75 63.70 31.77
N VAL A 60 -1.06 63.04 32.70
CA VAL A 60 0.24 63.49 33.20
C VAL A 60 1.29 63.09 32.17
N ALA A 61 1.89 64.09 31.53
CA ALA A 61 3.03 63.87 30.65
C ALA A 61 4.26 63.59 31.51
N CYS A 62 4.72 62.33 31.54
CA CYS A 62 5.95 61.98 32.21
C CYS A 62 7.14 62.54 31.42
N THR A 63 8.02 63.30 32.08
CA THR A 63 9.31 63.68 31.49
C THR A 63 10.33 62.55 31.55
N SER A 64 10.21 61.63 32.51
CA SER A 64 10.99 60.40 32.65
C SER A 64 10.13 59.23 33.17
N CYS A 65 10.51 57.97 32.94
CA CYS A 65 9.79 56.81 33.50
C CYS A 65 9.84 56.77 35.05
N ALA A 66 10.82 57.41 35.69
CA ALA A 66 10.90 57.45 37.16
C ALA A 66 9.74 58.26 37.78
N ASP A 67 9.13 59.15 36.98
CA ASP A 67 7.95 59.93 37.36
C ASP A 67 6.63 59.21 37.02
N CYS A 68 6.67 58.15 36.19
CA CYS A 68 5.51 57.32 35.86
C CYS A 68 5.27 56.25 36.94
N THR A 69 4.97 56.67 38.17
CA THR A 69 4.60 55.74 39.26
C THR A 69 3.11 55.39 39.29
N THR A 70 2.33 55.96 38.37
CA THR A 70 0.90 55.72 38.18
C THR A 70 0.61 55.58 36.70
N CYS A 71 -0.41 54.80 36.36
CA CYS A 71 -0.94 54.74 35.01
C CYS A 71 -1.63 56.07 34.59
N SER A 72 -2.24 56.09 33.40
CA SER A 72 -2.64 57.30 32.66
C SER A 72 -1.44 58.15 32.21
N ALA A 73 -0.25 57.54 32.21
CA ALA A 73 1.02 58.17 31.85
C ALA A 73 1.17 58.32 30.33
N THR A 74 1.52 59.53 29.88
CA THR A 74 2.00 59.74 28.50
C THR A 74 3.52 59.77 28.50
N VAL A 75 4.15 58.75 27.88
CA VAL A 75 5.61 58.58 27.81
C VAL A 75 6.14 59.20 26.52
N GLY A 76 6.91 60.29 26.65
CA GLY A 76 7.49 61.03 25.52
C GLY A 76 8.96 60.74 25.20
N ASN A 77 9.65 59.93 26.01
CA ASN A 77 11.09 59.66 25.89
C ASN A 77 11.39 58.16 26.12
N THR A 78 12.52 57.68 25.60
CA THR A 78 13.05 56.35 25.93
C THR A 78 13.37 56.26 27.43
N CYS A 79 12.87 55.22 28.13
CA CYS A 79 13.12 55.03 29.55
C CYS A 79 12.82 53.61 30.08
N THR A 80 13.22 53.35 31.33
CA THR A 80 13.02 52.09 32.05
C THR A 80 12.06 52.29 33.22
N LEU A 81 11.06 51.41 33.40
CA LEU A 81 10.12 51.48 34.53
C LEU A 81 10.79 51.15 35.87
N SER A 82 10.40 51.88 36.91
CA SER A 82 10.92 51.73 38.28
C SER A 82 10.07 50.87 39.20
N GLY A 83 8.87 50.45 38.78
CA GLY A 83 7.92 49.68 39.59
C GLY A 83 6.68 49.25 38.81
N PRO A 84 5.78 48.46 39.43
CA PRO A 84 4.51 48.04 38.84
C PRO A 84 3.48 49.19 38.80
N MET A 85 2.50 49.10 37.90
CA MET A 85 1.45 50.10 37.71
C MET A 85 0.07 49.45 37.51
N SER A 86 -1.02 50.16 37.84
CA SER A 86 -2.40 49.68 37.69
C SER A 86 -3.39 50.81 37.33
N GLU A 87 -4.37 50.57 36.46
CA GLU A 87 -5.38 51.55 36.03
C GLU A 87 -6.77 50.96 35.79
N ALA A 88 -7.80 51.80 35.91
CA ALA A 88 -9.17 51.44 35.53
C ALA A 88 -9.41 51.34 34.01
N GLY A 89 -8.47 51.77 33.18
CA GLY A 89 -8.52 51.73 31.72
C GLY A 89 -7.11 51.63 31.12
N THR A 90 -6.83 52.36 30.04
CA THR A 90 -5.54 52.33 29.33
C THR A 90 -4.37 52.82 30.20
N CYS A 91 -3.38 51.98 30.48
CA CYS A 91 -2.33 52.33 31.45
C CYS A 91 -1.24 53.25 30.89
N ILE A 92 -0.59 52.89 29.78
CA ILE A 92 0.49 53.69 29.15
C ILE A 92 0.06 54.17 27.77
N THR A 93 0.24 55.47 27.49
CA THR A 93 0.16 56.04 26.13
C THR A 93 1.54 56.51 25.66
N ILE A 94 1.93 56.17 24.44
CA ILE A 94 3.22 56.59 23.86
C ILE A 94 3.05 57.90 23.09
N GLY A 95 3.66 58.96 23.62
CA GLY A 95 3.49 60.34 23.16
C GLY A 95 4.38 60.74 21.98
N ALA A 96 5.52 60.08 21.77
CA ALA A 96 6.54 60.50 20.79
C ALA A 96 7.09 59.33 19.95
N ASP A 97 7.78 59.68 18.86
CA ASP A 97 8.55 58.76 18.02
C ASP A 97 9.91 58.45 18.66
N ASN A 98 10.54 57.33 18.26
CA ASN A 98 11.85 56.91 18.77
C ASN A 98 11.87 56.63 20.29
N VAL A 99 10.77 56.08 20.80
CA VAL A 99 10.57 55.74 22.22
C VAL A 99 10.79 54.25 22.45
N THR A 100 11.76 53.90 23.29
CA THR A 100 11.94 52.56 23.84
C THR A 100 11.47 52.54 25.29
N ILE A 101 10.55 51.65 25.64
CA ILE A 101 10.13 51.37 27.02
C ILE A 101 10.67 50.00 27.41
N ASP A 102 11.52 49.97 28.44
CA ASP A 102 11.93 48.74 29.11
C ASP A 102 11.18 48.64 30.45
N CYS A 103 10.34 47.65 30.63
CA CYS A 103 9.59 47.50 31.87
C CYS A 103 10.40 46.89 33.02
N ALA A 104 11.64 46.42 32.78
CA ALA A 104 12.49 45.77 33.78
C ALA A 104 11.82 44.62 34.56
N GLY A 105 10.91 43.88 33.92
CA GLY A 105 10.12 42.80 34.52
C GLY A 105 8.88 43.24 35.30
N ASN A 106 8.61 44.55 35.41
CA ASN A 106 7.47 45.06 36.17
C ASN A 106 6.12 44.71 35.52
N ILE A 107 5.10 44.65 36.37
CA ILE A 107 3.71 44.34 35.99
C ILE A 107 2.95 45.64 35.66
N ILE A 108 2.28 45.64 34.52
CA ILE A 108 1.33 46.66 34.06
C ILE A 108 -0.06 46.03 34.11
N THR A 109 -0.88 46.47 35.05
CA THR A 109 -2.27 46.04 35.17
C THR A 109 -3.19 47.07 34.53
N PHE A 110 -4.15 46.65 33.70
CA PHE A 110 -5.10 47.54 33.04
C PHE A 110 -6.55 47.04 33.13
N ASP A 111 -7.48 47.88 32.71
CA ASP A 111 -8.95 47.66 32.76
C ASP A 111 -9.43 47.13 34.12
N THR A 112 -9.00 47.75 35.23
CA THR A 112 -9.55 47.42 36.56
C THR A 112 -10.98 47.92 36.76
N GLY A 113 -11.53 48.68 35.79
CA GLY A 113 -12.87 49.26 35.82
C GLY A 113 -13.92 48.43 35.09
N GLY A 114 -13.54 47.59 34.13
CA GLY A 114 -14.40 46.68 33.40
C GLY A 114 -15.27 47.35 32.35
N GLY A 115 -14.76 48.34 31.63
CA GLY A 115 -15.56 49.06 30.63
C GLY A 115 -14.84 50.12 29.80
N GLY A 116 -14.53 49.77 28.56
CA GLY A 116 -13.98 50.69 27.56
C GLY A 116 -13.42 49.98 26.32
N ILE A 117 -12.58 50.69 25.57
CA ILE A 117 -11.63 50.11 24.61
C ILE A 117 -10.26 50.47 25.16
N ASP A 118 -9.66 49.53 25.88
CA ASP A 118 -8.50 49.80 26.71
C ASP A 118 -7.29 48.94 26.32
N ALA A 119 -6.10 49.49 26.59
CA ALA A 119 -4.86 48.79 26.37
C ALA A 119 -3.86 48.92 27.52
N GLY A 120 -3.11 47.86 27.79
CA GLY A 120 -1.95 47.94 28.69
C GLY A 120 -0.96 49.00 28.20
N ILE A 121 -0.61 48.94 26.91
CA ILE A 121 0.22 49.95 26.23
C ILE A 121 -0.41 50.32 24.88
N LEU A 122 -0.69 51.61 24.69
CA LEU A 122 -1.24 52.19 23.46
C LEU A 122 -0.22 53.10 22.76
N ALA A 123 -0.06 52.91 21.44
CA ALA A 123 0.65 53.84 20.57
C ALA A 123 -0.19 54.16 19.34
N THR A 124 -0.34 55.44 19.02
CA THR A 124 -1.18 55.92 17.90
C THR A 124 -0.46 57.00 17.10
N ASN A 125 -0.34 56.84 15.78
CA ASN A 125 0.40 57.74 14.89
C ASN A 125 1.86 57.95 15.33
N LYS A 126 2.65 56.87 15.35
CA LYS A 126 4.06 56.87 15.82
C LYS A 126 5.00 56.12 14.89
N THR A 127 6.31 56.31 15.05
CA THR A 127 7.33 55.45 14.43
C THR A 127 8.50 55.14 15.35
N ASN A 128 9.16 54.01 15.11
CA ASN A 128 10.33 53.55 15.88
C ASN A 128 10.05 53.43 17.38
N VAL A 129 8.94 52.76 17.72
CA VAL A 129 8.58 52.43 19.11
C VAL A 129 9.14 51.05 19.45
N THR A 130 9.76 50.89 20.61
CA THR A 130 10.22 49.57 21.10
C THR A 130 9.68 49.31 22.50
N LEU A 131 9.14 48.11 22.74
CA LEU A 131 8.64 47.66 24.05
C LEU A 131 9.37 46.37 24.45
N ASN A 132 9.97 46.36 25.64
CA ASN A 132 10.77 45.24 26.16
C ASN A 132 10.43 44.89 27.62
N ASN A 133 10.55 43.60 27.97
CA ASN A 133 10.63 43.08 29.35
C ASN A 133 9.40 43.39 30.24
N CYS A 134 8.20 43.52 29.68
CA CYS A 134 6.97 43.84 30.41
C CYS A 134 6.18 42.58 30.78
N THR A 135 5.45 42.64 31.89
CA THR A 135 4.32 41.72 32.16
C THR A 135 3.05 42.54 32.11
N ILE A 136 2.15 42.28 31.17
CA ILE A 136 0.91 43.05 30.96
C ILE A 136 -0.29 42.17 31.32
N ILE A 137 -1.17 42.65 32.21
CA ILE A 137 -2.29 41.88 32.74
C ILE A 137 -3.59 42.69 32.63
N ASP A 138 -4.55 42.15 31.89
CA ASP A 138 -5.95 42.51 31.93
C ASP A 138 -6.59 41.95 33.21
N SER A 139 -7.23 42.82 34.00
CA SER A 139 -7.62 42.49 35.37
C SER A 139 -9.10 42.21 35.58
N THR A 140 -9.97 42.49 34.59
CA THR A 140 -11.41 42.24 34.73
C THR A 140 -12.01 41.52 33.54
N SER A 141 -12.76 40.45 33.82
CA SER A 141 -13.49 39.69 32.80
C SER A 141 -14.81 40.35 32.37
N SER A 142 -14.92 41.68 32.45
CA SER A 142 -16.15 42.43 32.14
C SER A 142 -15.95 43.60 31.17
N GLY A 143 -14.71 43.97 30.87
CA GLY A 143 -14.39 44.96 29.84
C GLY A 143 -14.89 44.57 28.45
N ALA A 144 -15.19 45.57 27.62
CA ALA A 144 -15.58 45.33 26.23
C ALA A 144 -14.36 44.93 25.38
N SER A 145 -13.46 45.86 25.02
CA SER A 145 -12.27 45.52 24.23
C SER A 145 -11.00 45.77 25.02
N GLY A 146 -10.21 44.73 25.26
CA GLY A 146 -8.93 44.79 25.97
C GLY A 146 -7.77 44.33 25.09
N SER A 147 -6.72 45.14 24.94
CA SER A 147 -5.50 44.75 24.23
C SER A 147 -4.26 44.86 25.10
N GLY A 148 -3.37 43.86 25.10
CA GLY A 148 -2.11 43.96 25.86
C GLY A 148 -1.24 45.11 25.31
N VAL A 149 -0.98 45.07 24.00
CA VAL A 149 -0.31 46.13 23.24
C VAL A 149 -1.16 46.48 22.01
N SER A 150 -1.47 47.77 21.81
CA SER A 150 -2.22 48.26 20.65
C SER A 150 -1.44 49.34 19.90
N PHE A 151 -1.07 49.04 18.65
CA PHE A 151 -0.31 49.91 17.75
C PHE A 151 -1.18 50.31 16.56
N ILE A 152 -1.68 51.55 16.57
CA ILE A 152 -2.62 52.09 15.58
C ILE A 152 -1.92 53.13 14.69
N ASN A 153 -1.72 52.84 13.40
CA ASN A 153 -0.88 53.66 12.51
C ASN A 153 0.53 53.90 13.09
N VAL A 154 1.19 52.82 13.50
CA VAL A 154 2.54 52.84 14.10
C VAL A 154 3.48 52.02 13.23
N SER A 155 4.62 52.56 12.80
CA SER A 155 5.52 51.85 11.86
C SER A 155 6.97 51.70 12.33
N HIS A 156 7.69 50.72 11.80
CA HIS A 156 9.11 50.42 12.12
C HIS A 156 9.36 50.13 13.61
N SER A 157 8.40 49.47 14.27
CA SER A 157 8.36 49.31 15.72
C SER A 157 8.47 47.85 16.16
N MET A 158 8.87 47.61 17.41
CA MET A 158 9.14 46.29 17.96
C MET A 158 8.45 46.07 19.31
N VAL A 159 7.87 44.88 19.50
CA VAL A 159 7.31 44.40 20.77
C VAL A 159 8.02 43.08 21.07
N ALA A 160 8.90 43.05 22.08
CA ALA A 160 9.76 41.91 22.31
C ALA A 160 9.95 41.52 23.77
N ASN A 161 10.07 40.22 24.04
CA ASN A 161 10.28 39.67 25.39
C ASN A 161 9.25 40.17 26.43
N ILE A 162 7.97 40.19 26.03
CA ILE A 162 6.85 40.61 26.89
C ILE A 162 5.94 39.41 27.19
N SER A 163 5.50 39.32 28.45
CA SER A 163 4.42 38.42 28.87
C SER A 163 3.09 39.18 28.87
N ILE A 164 2.04 38.62 28.26
CA ILE A 164 0.72 39.25 28.15
C ILE A 164 -0.36 38.28 28.61
N PHE A 165 -1.29 38.76 29.43
CA PHE A 165 -2.54 38.10 29.79
C PHE A 165 -3.71 39.03 29.45
N THR A 166 -4.61 38.62 28.55
CA THR A 166 -5.85 39.37 28.22
C THR A 166 -7.09 38.53 28.51
N ASN A 167 -8.18 39.11 29.03
CA ASN A 167 -9.43 38.38 29.32
C ASN A 167 -10.75 39.15 29.13
N GLY A 168 -10.72 40.31 28.47
CA GLY A 168 -11.92 41.07 28.08
C GLY A 168 -12.99 40.28 27.30
N THR A 169 -14.21 40.78 27.32
CA THR A 169 -15.41 40.04 26.86
C THR A 169 -15.68 40.15 25.36
N THR A 170 -15.13 41.13 24.67
CA THR A 170 -15.43 41.40 23.25
C THR A 170 -14.19 41.14 22.37
N ALA A 171 -13.81 42.02 21.44
CA ALA A 171 -12.56 41.87 20.67
C ALA A 171 -11.33 42.07 21.57
N THR A 172 -10.48 41.04 21.71
CA THR A 172 -9.28 41.06 22.54
C THR A 172 -8.03 40.64 21.77
N PHE A 173 -6.96 41.44 21.88
CA PHE A 173 -5.68 41.15 21.20
C PHE A 173 -4.52 41.17 22.19
N GLY A 174 -3.69 40.13 22.22
CA GLY A 174 -2.43 40.20 22.96
C GLY A 174 -1.54 41.32 22.42
N ILE A 175 -1.27 41.28 21.12
CA ILE A 175 -0.60 42.35 20.36
C ILE A 175 -1.42 42.67 19.10
N GLY A 176 -1.79 43.94 18.91
CA GLY A 176 -2.49 44.42 17.71
C GLY A 176 -1.67 45.41 16.88
N PHE A 177 -1.35 45.07 15.62
CA PHE A 177 -0.84 46.01 14.61
C PHE A 177 -1.97 46.38 13.65
N ILE A 178 -2.54 47.58 13.83
CA ILE A 178 -3.84 47.97 13.25
C ILE A 178 -3.70 49.25 12.43
N ASN A 179 -4.32 49.28 11.24
CA ASN A 179 -4.46 50.46 10.37
C ASN A 179 -3.13 51.13 9.99
N SER A 180 -2.50 50.69 8.90
CA SER A 180 -1.21 51.21 8.40
C SER A 180 -0.04 51.07 9.39
N SER A 181 -0.10 50.08 10.27
CA SER A 181 0.96 49.77 11.22
C SER A 181 2.03 48.88 10.58
N ASN A 182 2.83 49.45 9.67
CA ASN A 182 3.71 48.72 8.77
C ASN A 182 5.13 48.47 9.33
N ASN A 183 5.82 47.45 8.81
CA ASN A 183 7.22 47.12 9.19
C ASN A 183 7.41 46.87 10.71
N ASN A 184 6.43 46.26 11.37
CA ASN A 184 6.49 46.01 12.82
C ASN A 184 6.88 44.56 13.15
N THR A 185 7.57 44.37 14.28
CA THR A 185 7.99 43.05 14.76
C THR A 185 7.36 42.72 16.11
N ALA A 186 6.74 41.55 16.23
CA ALA A 186 6.45 40.89 17.51
C ALA A 186 7.41 39.70 17.67
N GLN A 187 8.34 39.77 18.64
CA GLN A 187 9.40 38.77 18.84
C GLN A 187 9.45 38.21 20.27
N SER A 188 9.58 36.88 20.42
CA SER A 188 9.88 36.25 21.73
C SER A 188 8.88 36.60 22.85
N ASN A 189 7.62 36.88 22.53
CA ASN A 189 6.60 37.21 23.52
C ASN A 189 5.86 35.94 23.97
N THR A 190 5.40 35.93 25.23
CA THR A 190 4.52 34.90 25.79
C THR A 190 3.13 35.49 25.96
N ILE A 191 2.14 35.00 25.21
CA ILE A 191 0.81 35.59 25.15
C ILE A 191 -0.22 34.55 25.59
N PHE A 192 -0.91 34.83 26.69
CA PHE A 192 -2.12 34.13 27.10
C PHE A 192 -3.34 35.00 26.78
N SER A 193 -4.24 34.49 25.94
CA SER A 193 -5.39 35.26 25.47
C SER A 193 -6.69 34.51 25.72
N LEU A 194 -7.53 35.10 26.58
CA LEU A 194 -8.95 34.78 26.72
C LEU A 194 -9.78 35.86 26.04
N GLY A 195 -10.93 35.47 25.50
CA GLY A 195 -11.81 36.37 24.76
C GLY A 195 -13.03 35.64 24.22
N THR A 196 -14.07 36.40 23.84
CA THR A 196 -15.36 35.79 23.46
C THR A 196 -15.80 36.08 22.04
N THR A 197 -15.69 37.29 21.47
CA THR A 197 -16.34 37.58 20.16
C THR A 197 -15.43 37.75 18.95
N GLU A 198 -14.20 38.24 19.11
CA GLU A 198 -13.23 38.37 18.01
C GLU A 198 -11.80 38.50 18.56
N SER A 199 -11.17 37.37 18.88
CA SER A 199 -9.97 37.35 19.73
C SER A 199 -8.73 36.80 19.00
N ALA A 200 -7.54 37.33 19.33
CA ALA A 200 -6.29 36.76 18.85
C ALA A 200 -5.09 37.00 19.79
N GLY A 201 -4.13 36.07 19.79
CA GLY A 201 -2.84 36.30 20.44
C GLY A 201 -2.08 37.45 19.78
N ILE A 202 -1.92 37.39 18.45
CA ILE A 202 -1.39 38.50 17.64
C ILE A 202 -2.34 38.78 16.48
N ALA A 203 -2.74 40.05 16.30
CA ALA A 203 -3.59 40.51 15.21
C ALA A 203 -2.88 41.55 14.33
N VAL A 204 -2.90 41.35 13.01
CA VAL A 204 -2.45 42.30 12.00
C VAL A 204 -3.61 42.64 11.08
N ARG A 205 -3.98 43.93 11.02
CA ARG A 205 -5.14 44.43 10.27
C ARG A 205 -4.75 45.63 9.44
N ASN A 206 -5.01 45.58 8.13
CA ASN A 206 -4.74 46.67 7.19
C ASN A 206 -3.29 47.21 7.31
N SER A 207 -2.33 46.30 7.46
CA SER A 207 -0.94 46.61 7.83
C SER A 207 0.02 45.65 7.14
N ASN A 208 1.15 46.16 6.63
CA ASN A 208 2.05 45.41 5.76
C ASN A 208 3.40 45.12 6.42
N ASP A 209 4.10 44.10 5.92
CA ASP A 209 5.49 43.79 6.30
C ASP A 209 5.66 43.51 7.81
N SER A 210 4.61 43.02 8.47
CA SER A 210 4.63 42.62 9.87
C SER A 210 5.34 41.28 10.05
N VAL A 211 6.17 41.16 11.09
CA VAL A 211 6.96 39.96 11.41
C VAL A 211 6.57 39.44 12.79
N MET A 212 6.09 38.20 12.87
CA MET A 212 5.82 37.47 14.11
C MET A 212 6.80 36.31 14.21
N ARG A 213 7.72 36.36 15.18
CA ARG A 213 8.69 35.27 15.38
C ARG A 213 8.99 34.91 16.81
N GLU A 214 9.26 33.63 17.05
CA GLU A 214 9.67 33.10 18.36
C GLU A 214 8.63 33.32 19.48
N ASN A 215 7.38 33.66 19.16
CA ASN A 215 6.35 33.89 20.17
C ASN A 215 5.72 32.56 20.63
N ILE A 216 5.37 32.50 21.92
CA ILE A 216 4.58 31.42 22.52
C ILE A 216 3.18 31.99 22.76
N ILE A 217 2.17 31.39 22.14
CA ILE A 217 0.78 31.85 22.21
C ILE A 217 -0.07 30.69 22.72
N ASN A 218 -0.76 30.91 23.85
CA ASN A 218 -1.81 30.03 24.34
C ASN A 218 -3.13 30.81 24.36
N ALA A 219 -4.14 30.28 23.70
CA ALA A 219 -5.35 31.00 23.39
C ALA A 219 -6.57 30.13 23.75
N GLN A 220 -7.46 30.62 24.61
CA GLN A 220 -8.65 29.87 25.04
C GLN A 220 -9.91 30.73 24.89
N TYR A 221 -10.79 30.35 23.97
CA TYR A 221 -11.85 31.24 23.48
C TYR A 221 -13.26 30.66 23.57
N SER A 222 -14.19 31.47 24.09
CA SER A 222 -15.52 31.02 24.51
C SER A 222 -16.68 31.37 23.56
N SER A 223 -16.48 32.20 22.53
CA SER A 223 -17.38 32.25 21.37
C SER A 223 -16.64 32.61 20.07
N ALA A 224 -17.20 33.38 19.14
CA ALA A 224 -16.92 33.32 17.70
C ALA A 224 -15.48 33.67 17.19
N SER A 225 -15.09 33.03 16.08
CA SER A 225 -13.99 33.41 15.15
C SER A 225 -12.68 33.93 15.77
N ASN A 226 -11.90 33.03 16.36
CA ASN A 226 -10.63 33.40 17.01
C ASN A 226 -9.44 32.69 16.39
N ALA A 227 -8.26 33.33 16.46
CA ALA A 227 -7.02 32.75 15.94
C ALA A 227 -5.83 33.04 16.86
N GLY A 228 -4.91 32.08 17.03
CA GLY A 228 -3.66 32.33 17.76
C GLY A 228 -2.86 33.47 17.11
N ILE A 229 -2.71 33.42 15.78
CA ILE A 229 -2.19 34.53 14.96
C ILE A 229 -3.19 34.83 13.84
N SER A 230 -3.56 36.11 13.68
CA SER A 230 -4.58 36.58 12.74
C SER A 230 -4.03 37.68 11.82
N ILE A 231 -4.04 37.43 10.50
CA ILE A 231 -3.58 38.38 9.46
C ILE A 231 -4.76 38.67 8.54
N LEU A 232 -5.42 39.81 8.73
CA LEU A 232 -6.69 40.13 8.09
C LEU A 232 -6.64 41.46 7.33
N THR A 233 -7.59 41.61 6.42
CA THR A 233 -7.96 42.88 5.78
C THR A 233 -6.80 43.55 5.05
N ASN A 234 -6.48 43.08 3.84
CA ASN A 234 -5.47 43.64 2.94
C ASN A 234 -4.06 43.76 3.53
N SER A 235 -3.69 42.88 4.47
CA SER A 235 -2.37 42.90 5.12
C SER A 235 -1.34 42.13 4.29
N LEU A 236 -0.41 42.83 3.64
CA LEU A 236 0.50 42.22 2.66
C LEU A 236 1.86 41.84 3.25
N ARG A 237 2.50 40.81 2.68
CA ARG A 237 3.91 40.43 2.95
C ARG A 237 4.25 40.16 4.43
N SER A 238 3.27 39.74 5.22
CA SER A 238 3.48 39.38 6.62
C SER A 238 4.25 38.05 6.74
N GLN A 239 5.04 37.91 7.81
CA GLN A 239 5.96 36.80 8.03
C GLN A 239 5.69 36.17 9.41
N VAL A 240 5.38 34.87 9.45
CA VAL A 240 5.06 34.13 10.68
C VAL A 240 6.01 32.94 10.80
N PHE A 241 7.03 33.05 11.65
CA PHE A 241 8.10 32.05 11.74
C PHE A 241 8.48 31.64 13.16
N ASN A 242 8.79 30.36 13.39
CA ASN A 242 9.29 29.85 14.68
C ASN A 242 8.36 30.11 15.88
N ASN A 243 7.05 30.28 15.68
CA ASN A 243 6.10 30.49 16.78
C ASN A 243 5.54 29.15 17.29
N SER A 244 5.26 29.08 18.59
CA SER A 244 4.49 27.99 19.20
C SER A 244 3.08 28.51 19.48
N VAL A 245 2.07 27.92 18.84
CA VAL A 245 0.69 28.42 18.87
C VAL A 245 -0.25 27.29 19.28
N ASP A 246 -0.87 27.42 20.46
CA ASP A 246 -1.86 26.47 20.98
C ASP A 246 -3.19 27.20 21.17
N VAL A 247 -4.25 26.70 20.52
CA VAL A 247 -5.57 27.36 20.48
C VAL A 247 -6.67 26.36 20.83
N ASN A 248 -7.39 26.63 21.92
CA ASN A 248 -8.53 25.87 22.36
C ASN A 248 -9.81 26.72 22.25
N GLY A 249 -10.85 26.23 21.57
CA GLY A 249 -12.07 27.02 21.38
C GLY A 249 -13.34 26.20 21.23
N ILE A 250 -14.46 26.73 21.72
CA ILE A 250 -15.78 26.10 21.56
C ILE A 250 -16.51 26.53 20.28
N SER A 251 -15.86 27.33 19.42
CA SER A 251 -16.39 27.84 18.15
C SER A 251 -15.44 27.53 16.97
N SER A 252 -15.30 28.43 16.00
CA SER A 252 -14.28 28.32 14.96
C SER A 252 -12.89 28.58 15.57
N THR A 253 -12.09 27.53 15.68
CA THR A 253 -10.76 27.53 16.29
C THR A 253 -9.72 27.51 15.20
N LEU A 254 -8.91 28.57 15.09
CA LEU A 254 -7.87 28.70 14.07
C LEU A 254 -6.49 28.84 14.75
N GLY A 255 -5.46 28.14 14.27
CA GLY A 255 -4.10 28.31 14.79
C GLY A 255 -3.47 29.59 14.24
N ILE A 256 -3.15 29.57 12.94
CA ILE A 256 -2.70 30.72 12.17
C ILE A 256 -3.71 30.97 11.05
N SER A 257 -4.27 32.19 10.98
CA SER A 257 -5.26 32.57 9.96
C SER A 257 -4.78 33.75 9.14
N ALA A 258 -4.94 33.67 7.81
CA ALA A 258 -4.66 34.75 6.89
C ALA A 258 -5.80 34.89 5.86
N GLY A 259 -6.37 36.09 5.71
CA GLY A 259 -7.56 36.26 4.87
C GLY A 259 -7.87 37.68 4.43
N PHE A 260 -8.92 37.84 3.63
CA PHE A 260 -9.41 39.11 3.06
C PHE A 260 -8.31 39.85 2.27
N ASN A 261 -7.87 39.24 1.17
CA ASN A 261 -6.79 39.72 0.27
C ASN A 261 -5.42 39.96 0.94
N SER A 262 -5.15 39.32 2.09
CA SER A 262 -3.85 39.38 2.76
C SER A 262 -2.81 38.54 2.04
N ASN A 263 -2.25 39.09 0.95
CA ASN A 263 -1.43 38.39 -0.03
C ASN A 263 0.07 38.40 0.32
N TYR A 264 0.80 37.43 -0.25
CA TYR A 264 2.25 37.28 -0.10
C TYR A 264 2.74 36.97 1.32
N THR A 265 1.84 36.53 2.19
CA THR A 265 2.18 36.02 3.52
C THR A 265 3.12 34.82 3.41
N GLN A 266 4.01 34.66 4.39
CA GLN A 266 4.89 33.51 4.54
C GLN A 266 4.69 32.92 5.94
N ILE A 267 4.44 31.61 6.03
CA ILE A 267 4.20 30.90 7.29
C ILE A 267 5.15 29.70 7.33
N GLY A 268 6.13 29.68 8.24
CA GLY A 268 7.00 28.51 8.32
C GLY A 268 7.71 28.22 9.64
N ASN A 269 8.13 26.98 9.82
CA ASN A 269 8.78 26.49 11.06
C ASN A 269 7.94 26.73 12.34
N ASN A 270 6.62 26.89 12.25
CA ASN A 270 5.75 27.05 13.42
C ASN A 270 5.29 25.69 13.96
N VAL A 271 5.06 25.61 15.27
CA VAL A 271 4.37 24.50 15.93
C VAL A 271 2.96 24.97 16.24
N VAL A 272 1.94 24.29 15.72
CA VAL A 272 0.54 24.71 15.80
C VAL A 272 -0.33 23.57 16.32
N SER A 273 -1.01 23.81 17.45
CA SER A 273 -2.00 22.92 18.07
C SER A 273 -3.37 23.60 18.06
N THR A 274 -4.41 22.90 17.61
CA THR A 274 -5.80 23.38 17.72
C THR A 274 -6.76 22.33 18.24
N THR A 275 -7.53 22.66 19.29
CA THR A 275 -8.56 21.80 19.87
C THR A 275 -9.89 22.52 19.93
N GLY A 276 -11.01 21.85 19.64
CA GLY A 276 -12.30 22.52 19.77
C GLY A 276 -13.53 21.74 19.33
N THR A 277 -14.68 22.15 19.87
CA THR A 277 -15.99 21.49 19.64
C THR A 277 -16.86 22.18 18.59
N GLY A 278 -16.45 23.34 18.09
CA GLY A 278 -17.23 24.13 17.13
C GLY A 278 -17.20 23.59 15.70
N ALA A 279 -17.65 24.43 14.76
CA ALA A 279 -17.87 24.05 13.36
C ALA A 279 -16.58 23.87 12.54
N PHE A 280 -15.48 24.52 12.93
CA PHE A 280 -14.19 24.48 12.26
C PHE A 280 -13.06 24.42 13.29
N ASN A 281 -12.09 23.53 13.08
CA ASN A 281 -10.87 23.44 13.88
C ASN A 281 -9.68 23.29 12.93
N ILE A 282 -8.95 24.38 12.69
CA ILE A 282 -8.01 24.48 11.57
C ILE A 282 -6.64 24.95 12.06
N GLY A 283 -5.59 24.17 11.78
CA GLY A 283 -4.22 24.52 12.13
C GLY A 283 -3.76 25.79 11.39
N ILE A 284 -3.66 25.74 10.07
CA ILE A 284 -3.36 26.90 9.22
C ILE A 284 -4.51 27.15 8.24
N ASN A 285 -5.07 28.36 8.29
CA ASN A 285 -6.25 28.75 7.54
C ASN A 285 -5.95 29.91 6.57
N VAL A 286 -6.33 29.74 5.30
CA VAL A 286 -6.18 30.74 4.24
C VAL A 286 -7.52 30.91 3.53
N ASP A 287 -8.08 32.12 3.51
CA ASP A 287 -9.44 32.33 2.98
C ASP A 287 -9.66 33.72 2.36
N ASN A 288 -10.86 33.95 1.80
CA ASN A 288 -11.36 35.26 1.38
C ASN A 288 -10.39 36.01 0.45
N GLY A 289 -9.87 35.31 -0.56
CA GLY A 289 -9.05 35.89 -1.62
C GLY A 289 -7.57 36.12 -1.25
N ALA A 290 -7.12 35.70 -0.08
CA ALA A 290 -5.70 35.69 0.25
C ALA A 290 -4.95 34.65 -0.61
N SER A 291 -3.98 35.12 -1.40
CA SER A 291 -2.98 34.30 -2.09
C SER A 291 -1.69 34.31 -1.28
N ILE A 292 -1.45 33.23 -0.52
CA ILE A 292 -0.26 33.07 0.31
C ILE A 292 0.90 32.58 -0.55
N SER A 293 2.11 33.09 -0.30
CA SER A 293 3.26 32.65 -1.09
C SER A 293 3.84 31.32 -0.62
N ASN A 294 3.80 31.05 0.69
CA ASN A 294 4.43 29.85 1.24
C ASN A 294 3.86 29.41 2.60
N ILE A 295 3.65 28.11 2.76
CA ILE A 295 3.39 27.41 4.02
C ILE A 295 4.39 26.25 4.12
N GLU A 296 5.47 26.41 4.92
CA GLU A 296 6.57 25.43 4.94
C GLU A 296 7.11 25.00 6.30
N ASN A 297 7.55 23.74 6.41
CA ASN A 297 8.22 23.20 7.61
C ASN A 297 7.42 23.36 8.93
N ASN A 298 6.09 23.54 8.87
CA ASN A 298 5.28 23.66 10.08
C ASN A 298 4.94 22.27 10.64
N THR A 299 4.88 22.15 11.96
CA THR A 299 4.32 20.98 12.66
C THR A 299 2.93 21.33 13.13
N ILE A 300 1.91 20.58 12.71
CA ILE A 300 0.50 20.93 12.90
C ILE A 300 -0.25 19.73 13.49
N THR A 301 -0.94 19.93 14.61
CA THR A 301 -1.80 18.92 15.24
C THR A 301 -3.20 19.49 15.47
N THR A 302 -4.26 18.83 14.96
CA THR A 302 -5.64 19.33 15.08
C THR A 302 -6.60 18.27 15.64
N ASN A 303 -7.15 18.52 16.84
CA ASN A 303 -8.02 17.60 17.58
C ASN A 303 -9.42 18.22 17.76
N GLY A 304 -10.17 18.37 16.66
CA GLY A 304 -11.47 19.06 16.64
C GLY A 304 -12.68 18.17 16.33
N THR A 305 -13.87 18.58 16.77
CA THR A 305 -15.11 17.83 16.52
C THR A 305 -15.62 17.95 15.09
N ASN A 306 -15.58 19.14 14.47
CA ASN A 306 -16.05 19.36 13.09
C ASN A 306 -15.07 20.25 12.31
N GLY A 307 -15.09 20.13 10.98
CA GLY A 307 -14.25 20.93 10.08
C GLY A 307 -12.78 20.86 10.46
N ASN A 308 -12.31 19.66 10.83
CA ASN A 308 -10.98 19.43 11.40
C ASN A 308 -9.96 19.35 10.27
N HIS A 309 -9.13 20.37 10.11
CA HIS A 309 -8.24 20.51 8.97
C HIS A 309 -6.83 20.95 9.39
N GLY A 310 -5.80 20.20 8.97
CA GLY A 310 -4.42 20.61 9.24
C GLY A 310 -4.08 21.93 8.54
N ILE A 311 -4.24 21.95 7.21
CA ILE A 311 -4.14 23.17 6.40
C ILE A 311 -5.41 23.30 5.54
N ARG A 312 -6.05 24.48 5.56
CA ARG A 312 -7.15 24.82 4.65
C ARG A 312 -6.79 26.02 3.77
N LEU A 313 -6.86 25.86 2.46
CA LEU A 313 -6.95 26.96 1.49
C LEU A 313 -8.40 27.06 0.97
N ALA A 314 -8.98 28.25 0.99
CA ALA A 314 -10.36 28.51 0.61
C ALA A 314 -10.55 29.87 -0.08
N GLY A 315 -11.74 30.10 -0.63
CA GLY A 315 -12.03 31.31 -1.42
C GLY A 315 -11.21 31.31 -2.71
N SER A 316 -10.43 32.37 -2.96
CA SER A 316 -9.56 32.49 -4.14
C SER A 316 -8.07 32.31 -3.83
N ALA A 317 -7.75 31.32 -2.99
CA ALA A 317 -6.38 30.96 -2.61
C ALA A 317 -5.65 30.18 -3.73
N SER A 318 -5.13 30.94 -4.69
CA SER A 318 -4.32 30.44 -5.82
C SER A 318 -2.83 30.77 -5.64
N ASN A 319 -1.96 30.11 -6.40
CA ASN A 319 -0.50 30.31 -6.44
C ASN A 319 0.22 30.07 -5.09
N THR A 320 -0.34 29.21 -4.23
CA THR A 320 0.19 28.87 -2.90
C THR A 320 1.05 27.61 -2.95
N SER A 321 2.22 27.66 -2.29
CA SER A 321 3.08 26.50 -2.06
C SER A 321 2.93 25.99 -0.63
N ILE A 322 2.59 24.71 -0.48
CA ILE A 322 2.51 23.99 0.79
C ILE A 322 3.56 22.88 0.77
N ARG A 323 4.64 23.02 1.56
CA ARG A 323 5.78 22.09 1.49
C ARG A 323 6.36 21.67 2.83
N ASN A 324 6.87 20.43 2.92
CA ASN A 324 7.63 19.94 4.07
C ASN A 324 6.91 20.07 5.43
N ASN A 325 5.57 20.20 5.47
CA ASN A 325 4.83 20.28 6.72
C ASN A 325 4.58 18.87 7.27
N THR A 326 4.65 18.71 8.59
CA THR A 326 4.21 17.51 9.31
C THR A 326 2.84 17.80 9.90
N ILE A 327 1.83 17.03 9.51
CA ILE A 327 0.42 17.32 9.77
C ILE A 327 -0.24 16.09 10.38
N GLU A 328 -0.85 16.25 11.54
CA GLU A 328 -1.64 15.24 12.24
C GLU A 328 -3.04 15.78 12.56
N THR A 329 -4.10 15.07 12.16
CA THR A 329 -5.48 15.52 12.40
C THR A 329 -6.30 14.42 13.06
N ASN A 330 -6.52 14.48 14.38
CA ASN A 330 -7.22 13.47 15.18
C ASN A 330 -8.62 13.95 15.60
N GLY A 331 -9.49 14.25 14.62
CA GLY A 331 -10.82 14.77 14.89
C GLY A 331 -11.83 13.69 15.30
N THR A 332 -12.99 14.09 15.83
CA THR A 332 -14.07 13.14 16.21
C THR A 332 -15.22 13.06 15.18
N ASN A 333 -15.03 13.68 14.01
CA ASN A 333 -15.81 13.47 12.79
C ASN A 333 -14.83 13.67 11.61
N SER A 334 -15.32 14.17 10.46
CA SER A 334 -14.56 14.31 9.23
C SER A 334 -13.28 15.14 9.41
N SER A 335 -12.13 14.55 9.06
CA SER A 335 -10.82 15.17 9.19
C SER A 335 -10.06 15.15 7.86
N ASN A 336 -9.49 16.29 7.47
CA ASN A 336 -8.63 16.40 6.29
C ASN A 336 -7.23 16.87 6.68
N GLY A 337 -6.18 16.19 6.23
CA GLY A 337 -4.82 16.69 6.40
C GLY A 337 -4.61 18.05 5.70
N ILE A 338 -4.89 18.09 4.40
CA ILE A 338 -4.87 19.31 3.59
C ILE A 338 -6.17 19.42 2.79
N LEU A 339 -6.88 20.54 2.90
CA LEU A 339 -8.08 20.87 2.12
C LEU A 339 -7.86 22.13 1.29
N LEU A 340 -7.98 22.03 -0.03
CA LEU A 340 -8.02 23.14 -0.98
C LEU A 340 -9.43 23.23 -1.56
N THR A 341 -10.07 24.40 -1.48
CA THR A 341 -11.43 24.60 -2.01
C THR A 341 -11.69 25.98 -2.59
N GLY A 342 -12.69 26.10 -3.47
CA GLY A 342 -13.05 27.33 -4.17
C GLY A 342 -12.30 27.52 -5.49
N ILE A 343 -11.62 28.66 -5.65
CA ILE A 343 -10.82 29.03 -6.82
C ILE A 343 -9.34 28.76 -6.51
N ILE A 344 -8.87 27.57 -6.89
CA ILE A 344 -7.58 27.01 -6.48
C ILE A 344 -6.72 26.69 -7.71
N ASN A 345 -6.04 27.70 -8.25
CA ASN A 345 -5.20 27.56 -9.44
C ASN A 345 -3.70 27.64 -9.11
N ASN A 346 -2.88 26.88 -9.83
CA ASN A 346 -1.41 26.88 -9.72
C ASN A 346 -0.87 26.62 -8.30
N ASN A 347 -1.58 25.84 -7.47
CA ASN A 347 -1.10 25.48 -6.13
C ASN A 347 -0.18 24.26 -6.19
N VAL A 348 0.81 24.21 -5.29
CA VAL A 348 1.77 23.11 -5.19
C VAL A 348 1.79 22.54 -3.78
N VAL A 349 1.37 21.29 -3.63
CA VAL A 349 1.41 20.51 -2.38
C VAL A 349 2.54 19.49 -2.50
N ARG A 350 3.69 19.75 -1.86
CA ARG A 350 4.92 18.96 -2.06
C ARG A 350 5.56 18.46 -0.77
N SER A 351 5.95 17.19 -0.71
CA SER A 351 6.83 16.67 0.37
C SER A 351 6.29 16.87 1.79
N ASN A 352 4.97 16.92 1.97
CA ASN A 352 4.35 16.95 3.29
C ASN A 352 4.20 15.53 3.86
N GLN A 353 4.30 15.40 5.18
CA GLN A 353 3.96 14.18 5.93
C GLN A 353 2.59 14.40 6.57
N ILE A 354 1.63 13.55 6.23
CA ILE A 354 0.22 13.75 6.58
C ILE A 354 -0.33 12.48 7.24
N PHE A 355 -0.91 12.63 8.43
CA PHE A 355 -1.60 11.58 9.16
C PHE A 355 -3.01 12.06 9.56
N ALA A 356 -4.06 11.49 8.95
CA ALA A 356 -5.44 11.92 9.18
C ALA A 356 -6.31 10.82 9.82
N ASN A 357 -6.71 11.02 11.08
CA ASN A 357 -7.35 10.03 11.96
C ASN A 357 -8.70 10.52 12.52
N GLY A 358 -9.74 10.62 11.69
CA GLY A 358 -11.08 10.92 12.19
C GLY A 358 -11.70 9.72 12.91
N GLN A 359 -11.95 9.89 14.21
CA GLN A 359 -12.58 8.90 15.07
C GLN A 359 -14.12 8.99 14.97
N LEU A 360 -14.73 7.97 14.35
CA LEU A 360 -16.18 7.74 14.24
C LEU A 360 -16.94 8.67 13.26
N GLY A 361 -17.89 8.08 12.52
CA GLY A 361 -18.96 8.78 11.77
C GLY A 361 -18.58 9.60 10.53
N GLY A 362 -17.43 10.28 10.53
CA GLY A 362 -17.03 11.24 9.49
C GLY A 362 -16.23 10.65 8.32
N SER A 363 -16.05 11.45 7.26
CA SER A 363 -15.17 11.11 6.14
C SER A 363 -13.77 11.65 6.37
N ASN A 364 -12.75 10.82 6.16
CA ASN A 364 -11.35 11.20 6.33
C ASN A 364 -10.65 11.34 4.99
N ALA A 365 -9.72 12.28 4.90
CA ALA A 365 -8.86 12.38 3.74
C ALA A 365 -7.46 12.94 4.02
N GLY A 366 -6.49 12.51 3.24
CA GLY A 366 -5.13 13.03 3.29
C GLY A 366 -5.06 14.41 2.64
N ILE A 367 -5.32 14.46 1.34
CA ILE A 367 -5.29 15.68 0.52
C ILE A 367 -6.56 15.77 -0.33
N VAL A 368 -7.32 16.86 -0.19
CA VAL A 368 -8.53 17.11 -0.99
C VAL A 368 -8.38 18.42 -1.76
N LEU A 369 -8.57 18.37 -3.08
CA LEU A 369 -8.78 19.53 -3.93
C LEU A 369 -10.21 19.47 -4.47
N SER A 370 -11.09 20.36 -4.01
CA SER A 370 -12.52 20.39 -4.40
C SER A 370 -12.95 21.80 -4.77
N ALA A 371 -13.01 22.08 -6.07
CA ALA A 371 -13.02 23.43 -6.62
C ALA A 371 -14.32 23.84 -7.30
N SER A 372 -14.60 25.14 -7.35
CA SER A 372 -15.47 25.72 -8.38
C SER A 372 -14.69 26.02 -9.66
N THR A 373 -13.40 26.34 -9.53
CA THR A 373 -12.42 26.35 -10.63
C THR A 373 -11.05 25.97 -10.09
N GLY A 374 -10.51 24.82 -10.50
CA GLY A 374 -9.18 24.37 -10.12
C GLY A 374 -8.37 23.97 -11.33
N THR A 375 -7.29 24.69 -11.63
CA THR A 375 -6.41 24.39 -12.77
C THR A 375 -4.94 24.34 -12.40
N ASN A 376 -4.20 23.47 -13.09
CA ASN A 376 -2.73 23.48 -13.10
C ASN A 376 -2.09 23.27 -11.70
N ASN A 377 -2.75 22.50 -10.83
CA ASN A 377 -2.27 22.17 -9.49
C ASN A 377 -1.33 20.96 -9.52
N THR A 378 -0.39 20.89 -8.57
CA THR A 378 0.54 19.76 -8.44
C THR A 378 0.56 19.22 -7.02
N VAL A 379 0.22 17.94 -6.85
CA VAL A 379 0.35 17.19 -5.59
C VAL A 379 1.46 16.16 -5.75
N GLN A 380 2.62 16.39 -5.13
CA GLN A 380 3.82 15.59 -5.41
C GLN A 380 4.69 15.21 -4.23
N ASP A 381 5.26 14.00 -4.26
CA ASP A 381 6.26 13.52 -3.29
C ASP A 381 5.78 13.57 -1.82
N ASN A 382 4.46 13.57 -1.57
CA ASN A 382 3.90 13.58 -0.21
C ASN A 382 3.82 12.16 0.36
N SER A 383 3.91 12.05 1.68
CA SER A 383 3.63 10.83 2.45
C SER A 383 2.28 11.00 3.12
N VAL A 384 1.28 10.23 2.70
CA VAL A 384 -0.11 10.31 3.15
C VAL A 384 -0.50 9.02 3.84
N MET A 385 -0.87 9.10 5.11
CA MET A 385 -1.51 8.02 5.85
C MET A 385 -2.86 8.50 6.37
N THR A 386 -3.91 7.72 6.15
CA THR A 386 -5.25 8.01 6.67
C THR A 386 -5.81 6.81 7.41
N ALA A 387 -6.63 7.04 8.44
CA ALA A 387 -7.24 5.97 9.21
C ALA A 387 -8.58 6.35 9.85
N GLY A 388 -9.42 5.33 10.03
CA GLY A 388 -10.73 5.47 10.66
C GLY A 388 -11.79 6.09 9.75
N GLY A 389 -13.02 6.14 10.26
CA GLY A 389 -14.18 6.70 9.56
C GLY A 389 -14.79 5.75 8.49
N PRO A 390 -16.10 5.88 8.20
CA PRO A 390 -16.76 5.12 7.16
C PRO A 390 -16.20 5.37 5.75
N SER A 391 -15.85 6.61 5.38
CA SER A 391 -15.28 6.90 4.04
C SER A 391 -13.89 7.49 4.21
N ASP A 392 -12.89 6.89 3.56
CA ASP A 392 -11.49 7.27 3.71
C ASP A 392 -10.80 7.41 2.34
N TRP A 393 -10.13 8.55 2.10
CA TRP A 393 -9.54 8.92 0.81
C TRP A 393 -8.11 9.46 0.94
N GLY A 394 -7.13 8.81 0.31
CA GLY A 394 -5.74 9.28 0.33
C GLY A 394 -5.58 10.65 -0.35
N ILE A 395 -5.88 10.72 -1.65
CA ILE A 395 -5.92 11.96 -2.44
C ILE A 395 -7.22 12.02 -3.26
N SER A 396 -7.97 13.12 -3.14
CA SER A 396 -9.22 13.33 -3.89
C SER A 396 -9.19 14.63 -4.70
N PHE A 397 -9.49 14.53 -6.00
CA PHE A 397 -9.69 15.65 -6.93
C PHE A 397 -11.18 15.71 -7.33
N GLU A 398 -11.80 16.87 -7.16
CA GLU A 398 -13.19 17.16 -7.53
C GLU A 398 -13.25 18.48 -8.32
N THR A 399 -13.71 18.41 -9.57
CA THR A 399 -13.74 19.54 -10.52
C THR A 399 -12.35 20.19 -10.71
N ILE A 400 -11.32 19.34 -10.80
CA ILE A 400 -9.92 19.76 -10.98
C ILE A 400 -9.45 19.42 -12.39
N ASN A 401 -8.83 20.40 -13.06
CA ASN A 401 -8.44 20.30 -14.47
C ASN A 401 -6.95 20.52 -14.69
N GLY A 402 -6.37 19.84 -15.68
CA GLY A 402 -4.99 20.05 -16.13
C GLY A 402 -3.94 19.90 -15.02
N SER A 403 -4.23 19.08 -14.00
CA SER A 403 -3.45 19.00 -12.75
C SER A 403 -2.77 17.64 -12.60
N THR A 404 -1.79 17.55 -11.70
CA THR A 404 -0.91 16.37 -11.54
C THR A 404 -0.92 15.83 -10.10
N ILE A 405 -0.99 14.50 -9.97
CA ILE A 405 -0.71 13.75 -8.75
C ILE A 405 0.50 12.83 -9.04
N GLN A 406 1.68 13.09 -8.45
CA GLN A 406 2.90 12.33 -8.78
C GLN A 406 3.77 11.92 -7.60
N ASN A 407 4.43 10.77 -7.68
CA ASN A 407 5.44 10.31 -6.70
C ASN A 407 4.95 10.24 -5.22
N ASN A 408 3.65 10.24 -4.94
CA ASN A 408 3.15 10.21 -3.57
C ASN A 408 3.16 8.78 -3.04
N THR A 409 3.42 8.62 -1.73
CA THR A 409 3.20 7.36 -0.99
C THR A 409 1.91 7.52 -0.20
N ILE A 410 0.96 6.61 -0.42
CA ILE A 410 -0.42 6.72 0.08
C ILE A 410 -0.83 5.40 0.74
N THR A 411 -1.19 5.44 2.01
CA THR A 411 -1.77 4.32 2.77
C THR A 411 -3.10 4.74 3.38
N THR A 412 -4.18 4.00 3.14
CA THR A 412 -5.53 4.37 3.61
C THR A 412 -6.22 3.23 4.36
N ASN A 413 -6.84 3.54 5.51
CA ASN A 413 -7.34 2.57 6.48
C ASN A 413 -8.82 2.75 6.84
N GLY A 414 -9.68 3.01 5.84
CA GLY A 414 -11.12 3.20 6.00
C GLY A 414 -11.92 1.94 6.33
N THR A 415 -13.10 2.13 6.94
CA THR A 415 -13.94 1.01 7.44
C THR A 415 -15.14 0.65 6.55
N SER A 416 -15.64 1.54 5.68
CA SER A 416 -16.80 1.24 4.81
C SER A 416 -16.53 1.48 3.32
N GLN A 417 -15.88 2.58 2.96
CA GLN A 417 -15.25 2.84 1.66
C GLN A 417 -13.80 3.27 1.92
N ASN A 418 -12.85 2.69 1.20
CA ASN A 418 -11.43 2.98 1.36
C ASN A 418 -10.82 3.24 -0.03
N MET A 419 -10.30 4.44 -0.31
CA MET A 419 -9.78 4.80 -1.63
C MET A 419 -8.38 5.43 -1.57
N GLY A 420 -7.44 4.92 -2.37
CA GLY A 420 -6.11 5.52 -2.49
C GLY A 420 -6.13 6.87 -3.21
N ILE A 421 -6.52 6.87 -4.48
CA ILE A 421 -6.73 8.10 -5.28
C ILE A 421 -8.13 8.10 -5.91
N ARG A 422 -8.83 9.22 -5.81
CA ARG A 422 -10.15 9.45 -6.43
C ARG A 422 -10.17 10.72 -7.28
N LEU A 423 -10.65 10.59 -8.52
CA LEU A 423 -11.11 11.71 -9.36
C LEU A 423 -12.63 11.61 -9.51
N ASP A 424 -13.35 12.71 -9.27
CA ASP A 424 -14.80 12.81 -9.47
C ASP A 424 -15.22 14.20 -9.98
N PHE A 425 -16.51 14.37 -10.22
CA PHE A 425 -17.15 15.67 -10.51
C PHE A 425 -16.49 16.47 -11.65
N GLU A 426 -16.43 15.91 -12.85
CA GLU A 426 -16.00 16.61 -14.07
C GLU A 426 -14.54 17.09 -14.01
N SER A 427 -13.66 16.26 -13.43
CA SER A 427 -12.21 16.50 -13.43
C SER A 427 -11.60 16.07 -14.78
N GLU A 428 -10.89 16.98 -15.47
CA GLU A 428 -10.40 16.77 -16.84
C GLU A 428 -8.90 16.95 -17.05
N ASN A 429 -8.32 16.21 -18.01
CA ASN A 429 -6.95 16.42 -18.50
C ASN A 429 -5.87 16.28 -17.40
N ASN A 430 -6.12 15.44 -16.40
CA ASN A 430 -5.24 15.24 -15.25
C ASN A 430 -4.21 14.13 -15.50
N THR A 431 -3.10 14.15 -14.77
CA THR A 431 -2.07 13.11 -14.80
C THR A 431 -1.81 12.52 -13.41
N ILE A 432 -1.86 11.20 -13.28
CA ILE A 432 -1.61 10.45 -12.04
C ILE A 432 -0.43 9.50 -12.28
N ARG A 433 0.74 9.75 -11.69
CA ARG A 433 1.94 8.97 -12.03
C ARG A 433 2.96 8.67 -10.95
N ASN A 434 3.60 7.51 -11.04
CA ASN A 434 4.64 7.04 -10.12
C ASN A 434 4.19 6.99 -8.63
N ASN A 435 2.89 6.91 -8.34
CA ASN A 435 2.41 6.85 -6.96
C ASN A 435 2.49 5.41 -6.42
N LEU A 436 2.85 5.28 -5.15
CA LEU A 436 2.77 4.04 -4.38
C LEU A 436 1.49 4.10 -3.52
N ILE A 437 0.59 3.15 -3.73
CA ILE A 437 -0.76 3.17 -3.15
C ILE A 437 -1.03 1.84 -2.45
N ALA A 438 -1.44 1.89 -1.18
CA ALA A 438 -1.89 0.77 -0.37
C ALA A 438 -3.23 1.10 0.31
N THR A 439 -4.22 0.22 0.21
CA THR A 439 -5.53 0.39 0.86
C THR A 439 -5.75 -0.74 1.86
N ASP A 440 -5.25 -0.56 3.08
CA ASP A 440 -5.02 -1.61 4.08
C ASP A 440 -6.08 -1.64 5.20
N GLY A 441 -7.14 -0.82 5.09
CA GLY A 441 -8.24 -0.74 6.05
C GLY A 441 -9.10 -2.00 6.15
N THR A 442 -10.14 -1.96 6.99
CA THR A 442 -11.08 -3.10 7.18
C THR A 442 -12.29 -3.06 6.25
N SER A 443 -12.37 -2.07 5.35
CA SER A 443 -13.47 -1.90 4.41
C SER A 443 -13.57 -3.06 3.42
N ASN A 444 -14.79 -3.60 3.31
CA ASN A 444 -15.15 -4.54 2.24
C ASN A 444 -15.13 -3.90 0.84
N ASN A 445 -15.11 -2.57 0.69
CA ASN A 445 -15.07 -1.83 -0.58
C ASN A 445 -13.79 -0.98 -0.67
N SER A 446 -12.68 -1.60 -1.08
CA SER A 446 -11.38 -0.96 -1.17
C SER A 446 -10.99 -0.68 -2.63
N PHE A 447 -10.52 0.53 -2.95
CA PHE A 447 -10.27 0.99 -4.32
C PHE A 447 -8.90 1.67 -4.45
N GLY A 448 -8.04 1.21 -5.36
CA GLY A 448 -6.69 1.76 -5.54
C GLY A 448 -6.71 3.14 -6.21
N ILE A 449 -7.06 3.17 -7.50
CA ILE A 449 -7.29 4.41 -8.26
C ILE A 449 -8.70 4.35 -8.86
N THR A 450 -9.55 5.33 -8.51
CA THR A 450 -10.90 5.47 -9.05
C THR A 450 -11.03 6.74 -9.89
N VAL A 451 -11.51 6.59 -11.13
CA VAL A 451 -11.90 7.67 -12.04
C VAL A 451 -13.42 7.60 -12.24
N SER A 452 -14.14 8.61 -11.76
CA SER A 452 -15.60 8.75 -11.81
C SER A 452 -15.97 10.07 -12.48
N ARG A 453 -16.97 10.11 -13.37
CA ARG A 453 -17.45 11.33 -14.05
C ARG A 453 -16.33 12.27 -14.54
N SER A 454 -15.21 11.71 -15.02
CA SER A 454 -13.96 12.45 -15.27
C SER A 454 -13.37 12.06 -16.63
N TYR A 455 -12.64 12.99 -17.25
CA TYR A 455 -12.30 12.91 -18.67
C TYR A 455 -10.81 13.07 -18.95
N ASN A 456 -10.33 12.51 -20.05
CA ASN A 456 -8.98 12.77 -20.60
C ASN A 456 -7.83 12.55 -19.59
N THR A 457 -7.98 11.60 -18.67
CA THR A 457 -7.00 11.40 -17.58
C THR A 457 -5.92 10.39 -17.98
N LEU A 458 -4.65 10.73 -17.74
CA LEU A 458 -3.50 9.83 -17.89
C LEU A 458 -3.12 9.23 -16.53
N VAL A 459 -3.03 7.91 -16.44
CA VAL A 459 -2.64 7.17 -15.23
C VAL A 459 -1.45 6.28 -15.57
N GLU A 460 -0.23 6.64 -15.18
CA GLU A 460 0.98 5.92 -15.62
C GLU A 460 1.94 5.51 -14.48
N ASN A 461 2.60 4.35 -14.62
CA ASN A 461 3.67 3.91 -13.72
C ASN A 461 3.30 3.82 -12.22
N ASN A 462 2.02 3.68 -11.86
CA ASN A 462 1.61 3.57 -10.46
C ASN A 462 1.71 2.12 -9.96
N LEU A 463 2.11 1.95 -8.70
CA LEU A 463 2.08 0.67 -7.99
C LEU A 463 0.90 0.68 -7.00
N VAL A 464 -0.08 -0.16 -7.27
CA VAL A 464 -1.38 -0.19 -6.58
C VAL A 464 -1.54 -1.50 -5.83
N ARG A 465 -1.77 -1.44 -4.51
CA ARG A 465 -2.04 -2.59 -3.64
C ARG A 465 -3.39 -2.41 -2.95
N THR A 466 -4.32 -3.33 -3.14
CA THR A 466 -5.66 -3.27 -2.51
C THR A 466 -6.05 -4.58 -1.85
N PHE A 467 -6.57 -4.51 -0.63
CA PHE A 467 -6.89 -5.67 0.19
C PHE A 467 -8.41 -5.76 0.48
N ASN A 468 -8.83 -6.85 1.14
CA ASN A 468 -10.22 -7.13 1.58
C ASN A 468 -11.20 -7.63 0.51
N ALA A 469 -12.41 -8.00 0.96
CA ALA A 469 -13.36 -8.84 0.24
C ALA A 469 -13.72 -8.35 -1.18
N GLN A 470 -14.09 -7.08 -1.35
CA GLN A 470 -14.40 -6.45 -2.64
C GLN A 470 -13.37 -5.35 -2.95
N SER A 471 -12.17 -5.78 -3.35
CA SER A 471 -11.07 -4.89 -3.70
C SER A 471 -11.01 -4.60 -5.20
N HIS A 472 -10.75 -3.36 -5.57
CA HIS A 472 -10.66 -2.90 -6.96
C HIS A 472 -9.35 -2.14 -7.18
N GLY A 473 -8.44 -2.67 -7.99
CA GLY A 473 -7.15 -2.03 -8.25
C GLY A 473 -7.30 -0.72 -9.04
N LEU A 474 -7.72 -0.84 -10.30
CA LEU A 474 -8.05 0.29 -11.18
C LEU A 474 -9.55 0.29 -11.47
N ARG A 475 -10.24 1.41 -11.20
CA ARG A 475 -11.68 1.54 -11.41
C ARG A 475 -12.05 2.75 -12.25
N VAL A 476 -12.88 2.55 -13.27
CA VAL A 476 -13.41 3.60 -14.15
C VAL A 476 -14.94 3.49 -14.17
N THR A 477 -15.69 4.57 -13.93
CA THR A 477 -17.15 4.50 -13.77
C THR A 477 -17.86 5.78 -14.23
N SER A 478 -19.18 5.67 -14.44
CA SER A 478 -20.11 6.81 -14.50
C SER A 478 -19.71 7.88 -15.53
N ALA A 479 -19.80 7.56 -16.82
CA ALA A 479 -19.41 8.44 -17.94
C ALA A 479 -17.93 8.87 -17.96
N SER A 480 -17.01 8.19 -17.26
CA SER A 480 -15.59 8.52 -17.36
C SER A 480 -15.02 8.06 -18.70
N ASN A 481 -14.67 9.01 -19.56
CA ASN A 481 -14.30 8.74 -20.94
C ASN A 481 -12.87 9.19 -21.27
N ASN A 482 -12.23 8.50 -22.21
CA ASN A 482 -10.90 8.83 -22.71
C ASN A 482 -9.80 8.80 -21.62
N THR A 483 -9.89 7.87 -20.66
CA THR A 483 -8.84 7.61 -19.66
C THR A 483 -7.81 6.65 -20.24
N THR A 484 -6.52 6.98 -20.09
CA THR A 484 -5.41 6.14 -20.56
C THR A 484 -4.57 5.67 -19.37
N PHE A 485 -4.43 4.36 -19.23
CA PHE A 485 -3.60 3.69 -18.23
C PHE A 485 -2.35 3.11 -18.90
N VAL A 486 -1.15 3.40 -18.39
CA VAL A 486 0.12 2.92 -18.98
C VAL A 486 1.05 2.36 -17.90
N ASN A 487 1.58 1.15 -18.08
CA ASN A 487 2.62 0.57 -17.22
C ASN A 487 2.26 0.58 -15.70
N ASN A 488 0.98 0.41 -15.36
CA ASN A 488 0.56 0.31 -13.96
C ASN A 488 0.71 -1.13 -13.47
N SER A 489 1.22 -1.29 -12.25
CA SER A 489 1.32 -2.59 -11.58
C SER A 489 0.28 -2.68 -10.47
N VAL A 490 -0.60 -3.67 -10.56
CA VAL A 490 -1.82 -3.76 -9.74
C VAL A 490 -1.86 -5.10 -9.01
N TYR A 491 -1.80 -5.04 -7.69
CA TYR A 491 -1.91 -6.18 -6.79
C TYR A 491 -3.22 -6.06 -6.01
N THR A 492 -4.12 -7.02 -6.17
CA THR A 492 -5.38 -7.05 -5.42
C THR A 492 -5.52 -8.36 -4.69
N THR A 493 -6.13 -8.37 -3.51
CA THR A 493 -6.48 -9.60 -2.79
C THR A 493 -7.89 -9.50 -2.23
N GLY A 494 -8.63 -10.60 -2.25
CA GLY A 494 -10.02 -10.67 -1.78
C GLY A 494 -10.77 -11.77 -2.50
N THR A 495 -11.87 -12.25 -1.90
CA THR A 495 -12.74 -13.28 -2.49
C THR A 495 -13.54 -12.78 -3.69
N ASN A 496 -13.69 -11.46 -3.85
CA ASN A 496 -14.37 -10.78 -4.94
C ASN A 496 -13.52 -9.58 -5.40
N SER A 497 -12.24 -9.83 -5.70
CA SER A 497 -11.24 -8.83 -6.10
C SER A 497 -11.15 -8.64 -7.62
N PHE A 498 -10.97 -7.39 -8.04
CA PHE A 498 -10.93 -6.92 -9.43
C PHE A 498 -9.65 -6.17 -9.74
N GLY A 499 -8.89 -6.61 -10.74
CA GLY A 499 -7.67 -5.91 -11.17
C GLY A 499 -8.03 -4.61 -11.88
N ILE A 500 -8.90 -4.72 -12.87
CA ILE A 500 -9.49 -3.61 -13.61
C ILE A 500 -11.02 -3.76 -13.60
N ALA A 501 -11.74 -2.71 -13.20
CA ALA A 501 -13.20 -2.66 -13.20
C ALA A 501 -13.71 -1.41 -13.94
N ILE A 502 -14.53 -1.60 -14.96
CA ILE A 502 -15.04 -0.56 -15.84
C ILE A 502 -16.56 -0.61 -15.89
N GLY A 503 -17.20 0.51 -15.53
CA GLY A 503 -18.65 0.66 -15.48
C GLY A 503 -19.23 0.60 -14.06
N GLY A 504 -20.48 0.16 -13.96
CA GLY A 504 -21.26 0.10 -12.71
C GLY A 504 -21.93 1.43 -12.35
N GLY A 505 -22.17 2.29 -13.36
CA GLY A 505 -22.87 3.56 -13.20
C GLY A 505 -24.18 3.62 -13.99
N ALA A 506 -24.87 4.75 -13.93
CA ALA A 506 -26.05 5.01 -14.76
C ALA A 506 -25.69 5.38 -16.22
N LEU A 507 -24.40 5.55 -16.52
CA LEU A 507 -23.85 5.99 -17.80
C LEU A 507 -22.53 5.25 -18.04
N GLY A 508 -22.39 4.64 -19.23
CA GLY A 508 -21.21 3.86 -19.61
C GLY A 508 -19.93 4.67 -19.71
N ALA A 509 -18.79 4.01 -19.51
CA ALA A 509 -17.46 4.62 -19.47
C ALA A 509 -16.65 4.26 -20.75
N ASP A 510 -16.65 5.14 -21.74
CA ASP A 510 -16.22 4.85 -23.11
C ASP A 510 -14.78 5.28 -23.44
N ARG A 511 -14.15 4.61 -24.42
CA ARG A 511 -12.82 4.93 -24.97
C ARG A 511 -11.72 4.92 -23.91
N ASN A 512 -11.71 3.91 -23.04
CA ASN A 512 -10.67 3.77 -22.02
C ASN A 512 -9.57 2.81 -22.50
N PHE A 513 -8.31 3.21 -22.36
CA PHE A 513 -7.16 2.48 -22.89
C PHE A 513 -6.29 1.96 -21.75
N PHE A 514 -5.90 0.68 -21.79
CA PHE A 514 -5.01 0.06 -20.82
C PHE A 514 -3.82 -0.55 -21.55
N ASN A 515 -2.64 0.05 -21.38
CA ASN A 515 -1.40 -0.39 -22.02
C ASN A 515 -0.37 -0.85 -20.97
N ASP A 516 0.41 -1.88 -21.28
CA ASP A 516 1.52 -2.40 -20.46
C ASP A 516 1.15 -2.71 -18.99
N THR A 517 -0.12 -3.00 -18.70
CA THR A 517 -0.63 -3.11 -17.32
C THR A 517 -0.41 -4.53 -16.77
N ARG A 518 0.11 -4.65 -15.54
CA ARG A 518 0.42 -5.95 -14.90
C ARG A 518 -0.52 -6.22 -13.73
N LEU A 519 -1.18 -7.37 -13.71
CA LEU A 519 -2.19 -7.74 -12.71
C LEU A 519 -1.75 -8.97 -11.88
N PHE A 520 -1.74 -8.83 -10.55
CA PHE A 520 -1.22 -9.81 -9.59
C PHE A 520 -2.23 -10.20 -8.51
N ASN A 521 -2.30 -11.51 -8.19
CA ASN A 521 -3.11 -12.13 -7.13
C ASN A 521 -4.65 -11.89 -7.22
N VAL A 522 -5.12 -11.48 -8.39
CA VAL A 522 -6.50 -11.07 -8.64
C VAL A 522 -7.44 -12.26 -8.89
N THR A 523 -8.66 -12.24 -8.32
CA THR A 523 -9.71 -13.25 -8.64
C THR A 523 -10.44 -12.99 -9.97
N GLN A 524 -10.71 -11.73 -10.31
CA GLN A 524 -11.30 -11.31 -11.59
C GLN A 524 -10.40 -10.26 -12.24
N TRP A 525 -9.64 -10.63 -13.26
CA TRP A 525 -8.65 -9.71 -13.86
C TRP A 525 -9.31 -8.45 -14.41
N ILE A 526 -10.39 -8.63 -15.18
CA ILE A 526 -11.09 -7.55 -15.89
C ILE A 526 -12.60 -7.75 -15.74
N LEU A 527 -13.29 -6.74 -15.23
CA LEU A 527 -14.74 -6.59 -15.30
C LEU A 527 -15.08 -5.38 -16.16
N VAL A 528 -15.88 -5.57 -17.22
CA VAL A 528 -16.50 -4.50 -18.00
C VAL A 528 -18.00 -4.74 -18.04
N SER A 529 -18.81 -3.79 -17.56
CA SER A 529 -20.28 -3.90 -17.55
C SER A 529 -20.98 -2.97 -18.53
N ASP A 530 -20.43 -1.77 -18.75
CA ASP A 530 -21.04 -0.71 -19.56
C ASP A 530 -19.94 0.21 -20.12
N SER A 531 -19.43 -0.14 -21.30
CA SER A 531 -18.34 0.58 -21.97
C SER A 531 -18.27 0.27 -23.46
N ASN A 532 -18.08 1.30 -24.28
CA ASN A 532 -17.79 1.20 -25.71
C ASN A 532 -16.34 1.61 -26.01
N ASP A 533 -15.73 1.05 -27.06
CA ASP A 533 -14.36 1.39 -27.53
C ASP A 533 -13.24 1.27 -26.46
N THR A 534 -13.42 0.47 -25.40
CA THR A 534 -12.34 0.19 -24.43
C THR A 534 -11.35 -0.83 -24.98
N ASN A 535 -10.05 -0.59 -24.77
CA ASN A 535 -8.96 -1.36 -25.37
C ASN A 535 -7.88 -1.75 -24.34
N PHE A 536 -7.33 -2.95 -24.49
CA PHE A 536 -6.27 -3.52 -23.65
C PHE A 536 -5.10 -3.97 -24.55
N THR A 537 -3.90 -3.46 -24.32
CA THR A 537 -2.69 -3.77 -25.09
C THR A 537 -1.54 -4.14 -24.15
N ASN A 538 -0.86 -5.27 -24.43
CA ASN A 538 0.25 -5.79 -23.61
C ASN A 538 -0.06 -5.94 -22.10
N THR A 539 -1.33 -6.19 -21.75
CA THR A 539 -1.73 -6.51 -20.37
C THR A 539 -1.22 -7.89 -19.98
N THR A 540 -0.51 -7.99 -18.86
CA THR A 540 0.07 -9.24 -18.34
C THR A 540 -0.70 -9.71 -17.11
N PHE A 541 -1.10 -10.98 -17.09
CA PHE A 541 -1.82 -11.61 -15.99
C PHE A 541 -0.89 -12.60 -15.28
N GLU A 542 -0.51 -12.30 -14.04
CA GLU A 542 0.53 -13.05 -13.30
C GLU A 542 -0.08 -14.08 -12.32
N THR A 543 -1.42 -14.09 -12.17
CA THR A 543 -2.14 -15.10 -11.38
C THR A 543 -2.46 -16.33 -12.24
N PRO A 544 -2.23 -17.59 -11.80
CA PRO A 544 -2.53 -18.80 -12.61
C PRO A 544 -4.01 -19.15 -12.82
N ASN A 545 -4.93 -18.35 -12.28
CA ASN A 545 -6.38 -18.47 -12.50
C ASN A 545 -7.01 -17.08 -12.38
N GLY A 546 -8.06 -16.82 -13.15
CA GLY A 546 -8.83 -15.57 -13.08
C GLY A 546 -9.86 -15.47 -14.20
N THR A 547 -10.81 -14.53 -14.07
CA THR A 547 -11.88 -14.32 -15.05
C THR A 547 -11.80 -12.97 -15.76
N ILE A 548 -12.24 -12.94 -17.01
CA ILE A 548 -12.50 -11.73 -17.80
C ILE A 548 -13.99 -11.71 -18.12
N ASN A 549 -14.69 -10.65 -17.72
CA ASN A 549 -16.11 -10.46 -18.00
C ASN A 549 -16.31 -9.21 -18.87
N LEU A 550 -16.99 -9.37 -20.01
CA LEU A 550 -17.21 -8.34 -21.02
C LEU A 550 -18.72 -8.22 -21.33
N PRO A 551 -19.23 -7.03 -21.69
CA PRO A 551 -20.64 -6.84 -21.97
C PRO A 551 -21.02 -7.36 -23.37
N SER A 552 -22.30 -7.68 -23.58
CA SER A 552 -22.83 -8.25 -24.83
C SER A 552 -22.83 -7.30 -26.04
N ASN A 553 -22.44 -6.03 -25.84
CA ASN A 553 -22.28 -5.04 -26.90
C ASN A 553 -20.80 -4.65 -27.15
N PHE A 554 -19.84 -5.41 -26.63
CA PHE A 554 -18.42 -5.16 -26.87
C PHE A 554 -18.08 -5.25 -28.38
N SER A 555 -17.78 -4.09 -28.98
CA SER A 555 -17.44 -3.99 -30.40
C SER A 555 -15.93 -3.86 -30.59
N LEU A 556 -15.33 -4.84 -31.27
CA LEU A 556 -13.96 -4.74 -31.78
C LEU A 556 -13.96 -3.84 -33.02
N ASN A 557 -13.85 -2.53 -32.79
CA ASN A 557 -13.89 -1.52 -33.83
C ASN A 557 -12.78 -1.79 -34.88
N GLY A 558 -13.16 -1.84 -36.16
CA GLY A 558 -12.55 -2.71 -37.19
C GLY A 558 -11.15 -2.39 -37.72
N THR A 559 -10.18 -2.11 -36.85
CA THR A 559 -8.75 -1.98 -37.19
C THR A 559 -7.81 -2.65 -36.17
N LEU A 560 -8.31 -3.22 -35.07
CA LEU A 560 -7.45 -3.89 -34.09
C LEU A 560 -7.11 -5.33 -34.49
N ASN A 561 -5.87 -5.52 -34.96
CA ASN A 561 -5.33 -6.82 -35.35
C ASN A 561 -4.79 -7.58 -34.13
N VAL A 562 -5.68 -8.10 -33.28
CA VAL A 562 -5.33 -8.85 -32.05
C VAL A 562 -4.64 -10.16 -32.42
N THR A 563 -3.32 -10.10 -32.54
CA THR A 563 -2.48 -11.27 -32.83
C THR A 563 -2.00 -11.93 -31.52
N LYS A 564 -1.56 -13.19 -31.59
CA LYS A 564 -0.91 -13.90 -30.46
C LYS A 564 0.30 -13.13 -29.88
N ALA A 565 0.91 -12.23 -30.65
CA ALA A 565 2.00 -11.37 -30.19
C ALA A 565 1.55 -10.16 -29.34
N GLN A 566 0.24 -9.86 -29.26
CA GLN A 566 -0.33 -8.76 -28.49
C GLN A 566 -1.10 -9.21 -27.24
N LEU A 567 -1.28 -10.52 -27.06
CA LEU A 567 -1.87 -11.16 -25.87
C LEU A 567 -0.83 -12.09 -25.24
N ASN A 568 -0.08 -11.56 -24.27
CA ASN A 568 0.93 -12.34 -23.53
C ASN A 568 0.27 -13.18 -22.42
N ILE A 569 -0.49 -14.21 -22.82
CA ILE A 569 -1.10 -15.17 -21.90
C ILE A 569 -0.11 -16.29 -21.62
N LEU A 570 0.65 -16.15 -20.54
CA LEU A 570 1.49 -17.22 -20.00
C LEU A 570 0.65 -18.03 -18.99
N ASN A 571 0.45 -19.32 -19.27
CA ASN A 571 -0.24 -20.31 -18.43
C ASN A 571 -1.62 -19.91 -17.87
N ASN A 572 -2.59 -19.55 -18.73
CA ASN A 572 -3.97 -19.28 -18.29
C ASN A 572 -5.04 -19.61 -19.35
N THR A 573 -6.14 -20.24 -18.94
CA THR A 573 -7.33 -20.52 -19.76
C THR A 573 -8.34 -19.38 -19.68
N ALA A 574 -8.32 -18.46 -20.64
CA ALA A 574 -9.35 -17.44 -20.75
C ALA A 574 -10.64 -18.02 -21.37
N PHE A 575 -11.73 -18.07 -20.59
CA PHE A 575 -13.06 -18.46 -21.09
C PHE A 575 -13.77 -17.25 -21.72
N ILE A 576 -14.07 -17.32 -23.02
CA ILE A 576 -14.86 -16.31 -23.74
C ILE A 576 -16.24 -16.91 -24.00
N ASN A 577 -17.28 -16.30 -23.43
CA ASN A 577 -18.67 -16.71 -23.67
C ASN A 577 -19.15 -16.18 -25.03
N THR A 578 -19.13 -17.04 -26.05
CA THR A 578 -19.36 -16.68 -27.45
C THR A 578 -20.80 -16.30 -27.79
N THR A 579 -21.79 -16.72 -27.00
CA THR A 579 -23.23 -16.57 -27.31
C THR A 579 -23.71 -15.12 -27.39
N ASN A 580 -22.92 -14.16 -26.87
CA ASN A 580 -23.26 -12.74 -26.80
C ASN A 580 -22.40 -11.83 -27.72
N VAL A 581 -21.50 -12.36 -28.56
CA VAL A 581 -20.55 -11.55 -29.36
C VAL A 581 -20.54 -11.94 -30.84
N SER A 582 -21.72 -11.91 -31.47
CA SER A 582 -21.94 -12.30 -32.88
C SER A 582 -21.23 -11.44 -33.94
N GLN A 583 -20.46 -10.43 -33.54
CA GLN A 583 -19.65 -9.58 -34.44
C GLN A 583 -18.33 -10.26 -34.86
N LEU A 584 -17.88 -11.29 -34.12
CA LEU A 584 -16.78 -12.17 -34.53
C LEU A 584 -17.16 -13.09 -35.70
N ASN A 585 -18.41 -13.02 -36.18
CA ASN A 585 -19.00 -13.84 -37.23
C ASN A 585 -18.84 -13.19 -38.62
N THR A 586 -17.62 -12.78 -38.96
CA THR A 586 -17.26 -12.26 -40.29
C THR A 586 -16.23 -13.16 -40.97
N SER A 587 -16.20 -13.13 -42.30
CA SER A 587 -15.39 -14.06 -43.11
C SER A 587 -13.90 -13.99 -42.79
N ALA A 588 -13.36 -15.02 -42.14
CA ALA A 588 -11.97 -15.10 -41.70
C ALA A 588 -11.18 -16.13 -42.50
N ILE A 589 -9.93 -15.80 -42.86
CA ILE A 589 -8.98 -16.78 -43.43
C ILE A 589 -8.26 -17.49 -42.28
N VAL A 590 -8.79 -18.65 -41.90
CA VAL A 590 -8.17 -19.51 -40.89
C VAL A 590 -6.97 -20.24 -41.50
N THR A 591 -5.85 -20.23 -40.80
CA THR A 591 -4.61 -20.92 -41.20
C THR A 591 -4.14 -21.84 -40.07
N LEU A 592 -4.35 -23.14 -40.23
CA LEU A 592 -3.92 -24.19 -39.31
C LEU A 592 -2.62 -24.81 -39.84
N SER A 593 -1.60 -25.01 -38.99
CA SER A 593 -0.30 -25.56 -39.39
C SER A 593 0.11 -26.72 -38.49
N GLY A 594 0.94 -27.64 -39.00
CA GLY A 594 1.34 -28.85 -38.28
C GLY A 594 0.30 -29.98 -38.34
N LEU A 595 -0.61 -29.95 -39.32
CA LEU A 595 -1.61 -31.00 -39.51
C LEU A 595 -0.99 -32.26 -40.12
N ASN A 596 -0.92 -33.34 -39.34
CA ASN A 596 -0.49 -34.67 -39.78
C ASN A 596 -1.59 -35.45 -40.53
N THR A 597 -2.26 -34.81 -41.48
CA THR A 597 -3.29 -35.43 -42.33
C THR A 597 -3.13 -35.00 -43.78
N SER A 598 -3.44 -35.86 -44.75
CA SER A 598 -3.32 -35.57 -46.18
C SER A 598 -4.47 -34.74 -46.75
N THR A 599 -5.63 -34.71 -46.08
CA THR A 599 -6.89 -34.15 -46.61
C THR A 599 -7.74 -33.49 -45.51
N PRO A 600 -7.26 -32.42 -44.85
CA PRO A 600 -8.01 -31.77 -43.80
C PRO A 600 -9.21 -31.00 -44.37
N ARG A 601 -10.39 -31.20 -43.76
CA ARG A 601 -11.64 -30.49 -44.07
C ARG A 601 -12.16 -29.81 -42.80
N PRO A 602 -12.63 -28.55 -42.87
CA PRO A 602 -13.33 -27.93 -41.74
C PRO A 602 -14.70 -28.59 -41.54
N ILE A 603 -15.07 -28.82 -40.28
CA ILE A 603 -16.41 -29.22 -39.87
C ILE A 603 -16.98 -28.17 -38.91
N VAL A 604 -18.30 -28.06 -38.85
CA VAL A 604 -19.02 -27.02 -38.12
C VAL A 604 -20.29 -27.61 -37.51
N ASP A 605 -20.64 -27.15 -36.32
CA ASP A 605 -21.93 -27.37 -35.69
C ASP A 605 -22.66 -26.02 -35.73
N PHE A 606 -23.75 -25.93 -36.48
CA PHE A 606 -24.49 -24.68 -36.67
C PHE A 606 -25.51 -24.39 -35.56
N ASN A 607 -25.83 -25.38 -34.71
CA ASN A 607 -26.91 -25.31 -33.73
C ASN A 607 -26.42 -25.45 -32.27
N ASP A 608 -25.12 -25.68 -32.07
CA ASP A 608 -24.51 -26.13 -30.81
C ASP A 608 -25.18 -27.42 -30.26
N ASP A 609 -25.71 -28.27 -31.15
CA ASP A 609 -26.44 -29.50 -30.81
C ASP A 609 -25.54 -30.76 -30.71
N ARG A 610 -24.24 -30.58 -30.96
CA ARG A 610 -23.15 -31.58 -31.01
C ARG A 610 -23.17 -32.49 -32.24
N LEU A 611 -23.89 -32.13 -33.29
CA LEU A 611 -23.84 -32.82 -34.59
C LEU A 611 -23.03 -31.99 -35.59
N ALA A 612 -21.73 -32.25 -35.67
CA ALA A 612 -20.86 -31.59 -36.62
C ALA A 612 -21.08 -32.09 -38.06
N GLU A 613 -21.22 -31.16 -39.01
CA GLU A 613 -21.30 -31.43 -40.44
C GLU A 613 -20.15 -30.76 -41.21
N TYR A 614 -19.93 -31.15 -42.48
CA TYR A 614 -18.89 -30.53 -43.29
C TYR A 614 -19.20 -29.07 -43.58
N CYS A 615 -18.27 -28.19 -43.25
CA CYS A 615 -18.37 -26.80 -43.64
C CYS A 615 -17.97 -26.66 -45.12
N ASP A 616 -18.97 -26.65 -45.98
CA ASP A 616 -18.84 -26.44 -47.43
C ASP A 616 -19.23 -25.01 -47.84
N SER A 617 -19.06 -24.66 -49.11
CA SER A 617 -19.30 -23.30 -49.64
C SER A 617 -20.80 -22.99 -49.70
N PRO A 618 -21.25 -21.76 -49.35
CA PRO A 618 -20.45 -20.54 -49.06
C PRO A 618 -19.88 -20.39 -47.64
N GLN A 619 -20.22 -21.27 -46.70
CA GLN A 619 -19.89 -21.11 -45.27
C GLN A 619 -18.41 -21.33 -44.98
N CYS A 620 -17.78 -22.30 -45.66
CA CYS A 620 -16.32 -22.39 -45.75
C CYS A 620 -15.84 -22.57 -47.19
N THR A 621 -14.60 -22.16 -47.48
CA THR A 621 -13.97 -22.39 -48.79
C THR A 621 -12.49 -22.69 -48.61
N LEU A 622 -12.05 -23.90 -49.00
CA LEU A 622 -10.65 -24.28 -49.00
C LEU A 622 -9.83 -23.35 -49.91
N LEU A 623 -8.74 -22.78 -49.39
CA LEU A 623 -7.84 -21.89 -50.12
C LEU A 623 -6.52 -22.58 -50.48
N SER A 624 -5.94 -23.37 -49.57
CA SER A 624 -4.73 -24.16 -49.83
C SER A 624 -4.49 -25.24 -48.78
N PHE A 625 -3.88 -26.37 -49.15
CA PHE A 625 -3.24 -27.29 -48.20
C PHE A 625 -1.85 -27.68 -48.70
N ILE A 626 -0.79 -27.23 -48.02
CA ILE A 626 0.62 -27.48 -48.39
C ILE A 626 1.44 -27.69 -47.13
N GLY A 627 2.26 -28.75 -47.07
CA GLY A 627 3.25 -28.95 -45.99
C GLY A 627 2.67 -29.08 -44.58
N GLY A 628 1.46 -29.62 -44.44
CA GLY A 628 0.75 -29.68 -43.15
C GLY A 628 0.06 -28.36 -42.76
N THR A 629 0.04 -27.36 -43.65
CA THR A 629 -0.66 -26.08 -43.43
C THR A 629 -1.93 -25.97 -44.28
N LEU A 630 -3.08 -26.01 -43.62
CA LEU A 630 -4.42 -25.77 -44.17
C LEU A 630 -4.79 -24.30 -44.07
N ARG A 631 -5.27 -23.72 -45.17
CA ARG A 631 -5.87 -22.38 -45.22
C ARG A 631 -7.26 -22.47 -45.84
N PHE A 632 -8.25 -21.87 -45.20
CA PHE A 632 -9.62 -21.79 -45.70
C PHE A 632 -10.27 -20.48 -45.26
N ASN A 633 -11.23 -19.99 -46.04
CA ASN A 633 -12.14 -18.92 -45.64
C ASN A 633 -13.32 -19.53 -44.87
N VAL A 634 -13.85 -18.86 -43.84
CA VAL A 634 -15.02 -19.30 -43.07
C VAL A 634 -15.87 -18.13 -42.59
N SER A 635 -17.19 -18.20 -42.73
CA SER A 635 -18.14 -17.13 -42.34
C SER A 635 -18.40 -17.03 -40.83
N SER A 636 -18.14 -18.11 -40.08
CA SER A 636 -18.44 -18.26 -38.66
C SER A 636 -17.59 -19.35 -38.03
N PHE A 637 -16.87 -19.07 -36.93
CA PHE A 637 -16.00 -20.06 -36.28
C PHE A 637 -16.21 -20.08 -34.76
N THR A 638 -16.78 -21.17 -34.25
CA THR A 638 -17.02 -21.38 -32.80
C THR A 638 -16.00 -22.33 -32.18
N THR A 639 -15.66 -23.44 -32.85
CA THR A 639 -14.65 -24.42 -32.42
C THR A 639 -13.96 -25.08 -33.62
N TYR A 640 -12.93 -25.90 -33.37
CA TYR A 640 -12.47 -26.94 -34.30
C TYR A 640 -12.43 -28.29 -33.59
N SER A 641 -12.85 -29.35 -34.28
CA SER A 641 -12.54 -30.72 -33.86
C SER A 641 -11.16 -31.14 -34.38
N SER A 642 -10.49 -32.02 -33.64
CA SER A 642 -9.33 -32.76 -34.12
C SER A 642 -9.41 -34.17 -33.56
N THR A 643 -9.41 -35.16 -34.45
CA THR A 643 -9.46 -36.61 -34.18
C THR A 643 -9.03 -36.99 -32.75
N GLY A 644 -9.92 -37.66 -32.01
CA GLY A 644 -9.73 -38.00 -30.60
C GLY A 644 -8.32 -38.50 -30.26
N ASN A 645 -7.64 -37.77 -29.36
CA ASN A 645 -6.24 -37.99 -29.03
C ASN A 645 -6.10 -38.66 -27.66
N VAL A 646 -5.78 -39.94 -27.65
CA VAL A 646 -5.53 -40.69 -26.41
C VAL A 646 -4.05 -40.65 -26.09
N THR A 647 -3.72 -40.28 -24.86
CA THR A 647 -2.39 -40.49 -24.29
C THR A 647 -2.43 -41.72 -23.39
N VAL A 648 -1.35 -42.49 -23.42
CA VAL A 648 -1.12 -43.62 -22.53
C VAL A 648 0.14 -43.30 -21.76
N GLU A 649 0.08 -43.45 -20.44
CA GLU A 649 1.21 -43.31 -19.54
C GLU A 649 1.29 -44.57 -18.69
N LYS A 650 2.43 -45.23 -18.73
CA LYS A 650 2.77 -46.37 -17.90
C LYS A 650 3.79 -45.92 -16.86
N SER A 651 3.68 -46.47 -15.66
CA SER A 651 4.62 -46.28 -14.56
C SER A 651 4.73 -47.54 -13.72
N ASP A 652 5.77 -47.64 -12.91
CA ASP A 652 6.01 -48.76 -12.02
C ASP A 652 6.27 -48.37 -10.56
N SER A 653 6.15 -49.36 -9.67
CA SER A 653 6.47 -49.19 -8.26
C SER A 653 6.74 -50.54 -7.58
N PRO A 654 7.86 -50.69 -6.84
CA PRO A 654 8.99 -49.75 -6.74
C PRO A 654 9.94 -49.84 -7.95
N ASP A 655 10.56 -48.72 -8.33
CA ASP A 655 11.77 -48.70 -9.16
C ASP A 655 12.92 -48.03 -8.37
N SER A 656 14.08 -48.67 -8.18
CA SER A 656 14.41 -50.07 -8.51
C SER A 656 13.66 -51.09 -7.64
N VAL A 657 13.39 -52.29 -8.19
CA VAL A 657 12.72 -53.40 -7.49
C VAL A 657 13.70 -54.46 -6.97
N GLY A 658 13.46 -54.98 -5.76
CA GLY A 658 14.24 -56.08 -5.21
C GLY A 658 13.99 -57.41 -5.93
N ALA A 659 15.04 -58.16 -6.28
CA ALA A 659 14.90 -59.52 -6.79
C ALA A 659 14.12 -60.41 -5.79
N GLY A 660 13.05 -61.07 -6.24
CA GLY A 660 12.13 -61.83 -5.37
C GLY A 660 10.99 -61.01 -4.75
N SER A 661 10.91 -59.70 -5.01
CA SER A 661 9.87 -58.81 -4.47
C SER A 661 8.69 -58.62 -5.44
N GLN A 662 7.61 -58.01 -4.96
CA GLN A 662 6.50 -57.58 -5.83
C GLN A 662 6.85 -56.29 -6.59
N LEU A 663 6.34 -56.20 -7.81
CA LEU A 663 6.39 -55.06 -8.72
C LEU A 663 4.96 -54.75 -9.16
N SER A 664 4.52 -53.50 -9.03
CA SER A 664 3.26 -53.04 -9.60
C SER A 664 3.52 -52.17 -10.83
N TYR A 665 2.74 -52.37 -11.89
CA TYR A 665 2.64 -51.44 -13.01
C TYR A 665 1.27 -50.75 -12.99
N THR A 666 1.25 -49.43 -13.17
CA THR A 666 0.04 -48.64 -13.38
C THR A 666 0.01 -48.12 -14.81
N ILE A 667 -1.08 -48.37 -15.52
CA ILE A 667 -1.35 -47.89 -16.88
C ILE A 667 -2.49 -46.88 -16.78
N THR A 668 -2.25 -45.65 -17.20
CA THR A 668 -3.24 -44.57 -17.29
C THR A 668 -3.56 -44.29 -18.75
N ILE A 669 -4.83 -44.39 -19.13
CA ILE A 669 -5.33 -44.09 -20.47
C ILE A 669 -6.19 -42.83 -20.37
N ASN A 670 -5.77 -41.73 -21.00
CA ASN A 670 -6.42 -40.43 -20.90
C ASN A 670 -6.86 -39.92 -22.28
N ASN A 671 -8.15 -39.64 -22.46
CA ASN A 671 -8.67 -39.02 -23.68
C ASN A 671 -8.49 -37.50 -23.62
N THR A 672 -7.32 -37.05 -24.11
CA THR A 672 -6.97 -35.62 -24.27
C THR A 672 -7.61 -34.98 -25.51
N GLY A 673 -8.32 -35.77 -26.33
CA GLY A 673 -9.10 -35.28 -27.46
C GLY A 673 -10.34 -34.49 -27.03
N ASN A 674 -10.91 -33.76 -27.99
CA ASN A 674 -12.15 -33.01 -27.79
C ASN A 674 -13.44 -33.82 -28.02
N ASP A 675 -13.33 -35.06 -28.49
CA ASP A 675 -14.45 -35.98 -28.72
C ASP A 675 -14.26 -37.32 -27.98
N THR A 676 -15.34 -38.09 -27.83
CA THR A 676 -15.34 -39.44 -27.25
C THR A 676 -14.57 -40.41 -28.15
N VAL A 677 -13.78 -41.28 -27.53
CA VAL A 677 -13.15 -42.42 -28.22
C VAL A 677 -13.87 -43.71 -27.88
N PHE A 678 -13.92 -44.62 -28.85
CA PHE A 678 -14.77 -45.79 -28.84
C PHE A 678 -13.95 -47.09 -28.85
N ASN A 679 -14.48 -48.15 -28.23
CA ASN A 679 -13.92 -49.50 -28.28
C ASN A 679 -12.44 -49.62 -27.83
N ILE A 680 -12.04 -48.89 -26.77
CA ILE A 680 -10.70 -48.99 -26.18
C ILE A 680 -10.39 -50.45 -25.79
N THR A 681 -9.31 -50.96 -26.36
CA THR A 681 -8.72 -52.27 -26.07
C THR A 681 -7.28 -52.06 -25.64
N VAL A 682 -6.90 -52.56 -24.46
CA VAL A 682 -5.54 -52.50 -23.91
C VAL A 682 -4.95 -53.90 -23.97
N VAL A 683 -3.73 -54.04 -24.51
CA VAL A 683 -2.97 -55.28 -24.57
C VAL A 683 -1.60 -55.06 -23.94
N GLU A 684 -1.29 -55.84 -22.91
CA GLU A 684 -0.06 -55.76 -22.12
C GLU A 684 0.92 -56.88 -22.50
N THR A 685 2.23 -56.57 -22.43
CA THR A 685 3.32 -57.51 -22.73
C THR A 685 4.30 -57.56 -21.55
N TYR A 686 4.17 -58.61 -20.72
CA TYR A 686 5.04 -58.82 -19.57
C TYR A 686 6.47 -59.24 -19.97
N PRO A 687 7.52 -58.69 -19.33
CA PRO A 687 8.91 -59.09 -19.57
C PRO A 687 9.18 -60.53 -19.14
N SER A 688 10.28 -61.10 -19.64
CA SER A 688 10.83 -62.32 -19.06
C SER A 688 11.40 -62.05 -17.67
N GLY A 689 11.12 -62.91 -16.69
CA GLY A 689 11.65 -62.78 -15.32
C GLY A 689 10.65 -62.25 -14.29
N VAL A 690 9.40 -61.99 -14.69
CA VAL A 690 8.27 -61.70 -13.79
C VAL A 690 7.19 -62.77 -13.91
N VAL A 691 6.40 -62.95 -12.84
CA VAL A 691 5.21 -63.81 -12.78
C VAL A 691 4.00 -62.95 -12.47
N PHE A 692 2.89 -63.14 -13.17
CA PHE A 692 1.66 -62.39 -12.93
C PHE A 692 0.94 -62.88 -11.67
N ASP A 693 0.63 -61.96 -10.76
CA ASP A 693 -0.13 -62.24 -9.55
C ASP A 693 -1.60 -61.82 -9.68
N SER A 694 -1.86 -60.55 -10.03
CA SER A 694 -3.23 -60.01 -10.14
C SER A 694 -3.32 -58.71 -10.93
N SER A 695 -4.55 -58.30 -11.31
CA SER A 695 -4.81 -56.97 -11.87
C SER A 695 -6.15 -56.40 -11.39
N SER A 696 -6.25 -55.07 -11.37
CA SER A 696 -7.48 -54.32 -11.13
C SER A 696 -7.63 -53.20 -12.18
N PRO A 697 -8.65 -53.23 -13.05
CA PRO A 697 -9.65 -54.29 -13.19
C PRO A 697 -9.04 -55.63 -13.62
N SER A 698 -9.78 -56.72 -13.42
CA SER A 698 -9.42 -58.05 -13.95
C SER A 698 -9.39 -58.02 -15.48
N ALA A 699 -8.36 -58.62 -16.10
CA ALA A 699 -8.30 -58.77 -17.55
C ALA A 699 -9.54 -59.47 -18.12
N ASN A 700 -10.01 -59.03 -19.30
CA ASN A 700 -11.14 -59.61 -20.01
C ASN A 700 -10.74 -60.84 -20.83
N ILE A 701 -9.50 -60.88 -21.32
CA ILE A 701 -8.94 -62.00 -22.08
C ILE A 701 -7.54 -62.31 -21.54
N SER A 702 -7.27 -63.58 -21.22
CA SER A 702 -6.05 -64.01 -20.54
C SER A 702 -5.80 -63.20 -19.25
N ASN A 703 -4.54 -62.88 -18.93
CA ASN A 703 -4.11 -62.02 -17.83
C ASN A 703 -3.55 -60.67 -18.32
N ASN A 704 -3.73 -60.31 -19.59
CA ASN A 704 -3.01 -59.22 -20.24
C ASN A 704 -3.85 -58.38 -21.22
N THR A 705 -5.16 -58.58 -21.34
CA THR A 705 -6.01 -57.82 -22.27
C THR A 705 -7.28 -57.30 -21.62
N TRP A 706 -7.56 -56.01 -21.76
CA TRP A 706 -8.75 -55.34 -21.23
C TRP A 706 -9.58 -54.66 -22.32
N LEU A 707 -10.89 -54.75 -22.20
CA LEU A 707 -11.88 -54.13 -23.10
C LEU A 707 -12.62 -53.05 -22.29
N LEU A 708 -12.16 -51.80 -22.40
CA LEU A 708 -12.59 -50.70 -21.53
C LEU A 708 -13.82 -49.95 -22.08
N GLY A 709 -14.23 -50.22 -23.31
CA GLY A 709 -15.40 -49.58 -23.94
C GLY A 709 -15.10 -48.17 -24.43
N ASN A 710 -15.95 -47.20 -24.10
CA ASN A 710 -15.86 -45.83 -24.61
C ASN A 710 -15.36 -44.89 -23.51
N LEU A 711 -14.55 -43.89 -23.87
CA LEU A 711 -13.99 -42.91 -22.94
C LEU A 711 -14.31 -41.49 -23.43
N ALA A 712 -15.09 -40.76 -22.64
CA ALA A 712 -15.51 -39.39 -22.96
C ALA A 712 -14.31 -38.43 -23.00
N ASN A 713 -14.47 -37.29 -23.67
CA ASN A 713 -13.45 -36.25 -23.74
C ASN A 713 -13.04 -35.74 -22.35
N GLY A 714 -11.74 -35.55 -22.12
CA GLY A 714 -11.20 -35.11 -20.83
C GLY A 714 -11.34 -36.11 -19.68
N THR A 715 -11.72 -37.38 -19.95
CA THR A 715 -11.80 -38.45 -18.95
C THR A 715 -10.66 -39.45 -19.11
N PHE A 716 -10.28 -40.09 -18.01
CA PHE A 716 -9.23 -41.09 -17.95
C PHE A 716 -9.71 -42.36 -17.25
N THR A 717 -8.97 -43.45 -17.47
CA THR A 717 -9.17 -44.74 -16.82
C THR A 717 -7.82 -45.38 -16.50
N THR A 718 -7.76 -46.29 -15.52
CA THR A 718 -6.51 -46.87 -15.02
C THR A 718 -6.60 -48.39 -14.91
N ILE A 719 -5.48 -49.06 -15.18
CA ILE A 719 -5.27 -50.49 -14.93
C ILE A 719 -4.03 -50.64 -14.06
N ASN A 720 -4.20 -51.26 -12.89
CA ASN A 720 -3.12 -51.63 -11.99
C ASN A 720 -2.85 -53.13 -12.10
N ILE A 721 -1.58 -53.51 -12.25
CA ILE A 721 -1.13 -54.89 -12.40
C ILE A 721 -0.07 -55.15 -11.34
N THR A 722 -0.14 -56.29 -10.66
CA THR A 722 0.86 -56.74 -9.69
C THR A 722 1.51 -58.03 -10.17
N LEU A 723 2.84 -58.05 -10.13
CA LEU A 723 3.71 -59.12 -10.57
C LEU A 723 4.72 -59.45 -9.46
N THR A 724 5.22 -60.68 -9.44
CA THR A 724 6.37 -61.09 -8.61
C THR A 724 7.63 -61.17 -9.47
N VAL A 725 8.69 -60.45 -9.08
CA VAL A 725 10.00 -60.45 -9.75
C VAL A 725 10.79 -61.69 -9.36
N SER A 726 11.38 -62.38 -10.33
CA SER A 726 12.11 -63.62 -10.07
C SER A 726 13.39 -63.39 -9.26
N SER A 727 13.58 -64.17 -8.20
CA SER A 727 14.74 -64.08 -7.28
C SER A 727 16.07 -64.50 -7.90
N VAL A 728 16.07 -65.12 -9.09
CA VAL A 728 17.30 -65.52 -9.81
C VAL A 728 17.83 -64.44 -10.74
N LEU A 729 17.14 -63.30 -10.90
CA LEU A 729 17.64 -62.20 -11.72
C LEU A 729 18.92 -61.59 -11.11
N ALA A 730 19.79 -61.11 -11.99
CA ALA A 730 21.04 -60.45 -11.63
C ALA A 730 20.81 -58.99 -11.24
N ASP A 731 21.69 -58.45 -10.39
CA ASP A 731 21.72 -57.02 -10.05
C ASP A 731 21.93 -56.19 -11.33
N GLY A 732 21.13 -55.14 -11.51
CA GLY A 732 21.12 -54.30 -12.72
C GLY A 732 20.38 -54.88 -13.93
N THR A 733 19.60 -55.97 -13.78
CA THR A 733 18.72 -56.45 -14.86
C THR A 733 17.61 -55.43 -15.12
N VAL A 734 17.37 -55.04 -16.37
CA VAL A 734 16.26 -54.15 -16.75
C VAL A 734 15.07 -54.97 -17.26
N LEU A 735 13.91 -54.80 -16.64
CA LEU A 735 12.63 -55.38 -17.03
C LEU A 735 11.87 -54.38 -17.92
N ASN A 736 11.86 -54.63 -19.22
CA ASN A 736 11.16 -53.81 -20.20
C ASN A 736 9.73 -54.33 -20.42
N ASN A 737 8.72 -53.55 -20.04
CA ASN A 737 7.32 -53.94 -20.10
C ASN A 737 6.52 -52.98 -21.01
N THR A 738 5.89 -53.50 -22.07
CA THR A 738 5.22 -52.69 -23.12
C THR A 738 3.70 -52.90 -23.19
N VAL A 739 2.95 -51.80 -23.09
CA VAL A 739 1.50 -51.75 -23.30
C VAL A 739 1.14 -51.15 -24.66
N ASN A 740 0.15 -51.72 -25.34
CA ASN A 740 -0.47 -51.19 -26.55
C ASN A 740 -1.97 -50.95 -26.32
N VAL A 741 -2.44 -49.75 -26.61
CA VAL A 741 -3.85 -49.34 -26.51
C VAL A 741 -4.38 -48.99 -27.90
N THR A 742 -5.44 -49.68 -28.32
CA THR A 742 -6.11 -49.43 -29.61
C THR A 742 -7.55 -48.95 -29.39
N PHE A 743 -8.00 -47.99 -30.17
CA PHE A 743 -9.35 -47.41 -30.08
C PHE A 743 -9.81 -46.89 -31.44
N SER A 744 -11.11 -46.64 -31.61
CA SER A 744 -11.66 -45.89 -32.74
C SER A 744 -11.91 -44.45 -32.33
N ASN A 745 -11.51 -43.48 -33.16
CA ASN A 745 -11.98 -42.10 -33.02
C ASN A 745 -13.45 -41.97 -33.48
N ALA A 746 -14.03 -40.77 -33.35
CA ALA A 746 -15.41 -40.48 -33.73
C ALA A 746 -15.68 -40.64 -35.23
N GLU A 747 -14.64 -40.48 -36.06
CA GLU A 747 -14.68 -40.72 -37.51
C GLU A 747 -14.63 -42.21 -37.91
N GLY A 748 -14.59 -43.13 -36.95
CA GLY A 748 -14.53 -44.58 -37.20
C GLY A 748 -13.14 -45.11 -37.57
N ILE A 749 -12.10 -44.31 -37.41
CA ILE A 749 -10.71 -44.66 -37.72
C ILE A 749 -10.05 -45.28 -36.49
N ASN A 750 -9.51 -46.50 -36.65
CA ASN A 750 -8.76 -47.17 -35.61
C ASN A 750 -7.35 -46.56 -35.46
N VAL A 751 -6.99 -46.22 -34.23
CA VAL A 751 -5.72 -45.65 -33.80
C VAL A 751 -5.08 -46.58 -32.75
N SER A 752 -3.75 -46.57 -32.65
CA SER A 752 -2.97 -47.36 -31.70
C SER A 752 -1.90 -46.47 -31.06
N VAL A 753 -1.75 -46.58 -29.74
CA VAL A 753 -0.78 -45.85 -28.93
C VAL A 753 -0.05 -46.87 -28.04
N VAL A 754 1.28 -46.78 -27.99
CA VAL A 754 2.14 -47.72 -27.28
C VAL A 754 2.96 -46.95 -26.25
N ASP A 755 3.13 -47.53 -25.07
CA ASP A 755 4.04 -47.02 -24.05
C ASP A 755 4.85 -48.17 -23.41
N THR A 756 6.00 -47.86 -22.81
CA THR A 756 6.96 -48.86 -22.32
C THR A 756 7.70 -48.37 -21.09
N GLU A 757 7.66 -49.19 -20.03
CA GLU A 757 8.35 -48.92 -18.76
C GLU A 757 9.55 -49.85 -18.57
N ASN A 758 10.61 -49.36 -17.92
CA ASN A 758 11.88 -50.07 -17.69
C ASN A 758 12.25 -50.12 -16.20
N THR A 759 11.83 -51.17 -15.50
CA THR A 759 12.17 -51.36 -14.08
C THR A 759 13.58 -51.92 -13.91
N THR A 760 14.40 -51.35 -13.02
CA THR A 760 15.71 -51.91 -12.68
C THR A 760 15.63 -52.88 -11.50
N VAL A 761 16.17 -54.08 -11.64
CA VAL A 761 16.24 -55.08 -10.56
C VAL A 761 17.51 -54.88 -9.72
N VAL A 762 17.35 -54.83 -8.40
CA VAL A 762 18.44 -54.71 -7.42
C VAL A 762 18.47 -55.87 -6.42
N ARG A 763 19.66 -56.14 -5.87
CA ARG A 763 19.92 -57.08 -4.78
C ARG A 763 20.46 -56.34 -3.55
N PHE A 764 20.23 -56.87 -2.35
CA PHE A 764 20.60 -56.20 -1.09
C PHE A 764 21.41 -57.09 -0.14
N PRO A 765 22.54 -56.63 0.42
CA PRO A 765 23.24 -57.34 1.49
C PRO A 765 22.47 -57.25 2.82
N GLN A 766 22.60 -58.29 3.65
CA GLN A 766 22.04 -58.35 5.00
C GLN A 766 23.11 -58.90 5.93
N ILE A 767 23.89 -58.02 6.54
CA ILE A 767 25.04 -58.40 7.36
C ILE A 767 24.62 -58.63 8.81
N ASN A 768 25.12 -59.70 9.41
CA ASN A 768 25.02 -60.00 10.84
C ASN A 768 26.42 -60.05 11.45
N VAL A 769 26.60 -59.54 12.67
CA VAL A 769 27.88 -59.54 13.38
C VAL A 769 27.69 -60.16 14.75
N THR A 770 28.56 -61.10 15.10
CA THR A 770 28.65 -61.69 16.44
C THR A 770 30.03 -61.43 17.01
N LYS A 771 30.09 -61.19 18.31
CA LYS A 771 31.32 -61.12 19.11
C LYS A 771 31.15 -62.11 20.25
N THR A 772 32.23 -62.76 20.66
CA THR A 772 32.30 -63.71 21.78
C THR A 772 33.70 -63.66 22.37
N ASP A 773 33.87 -64.14 23.59
CA ASP A 773 35.14 -64.14 24.30
C ASP A 773 35.52 -65.51 24.91
N SER A 774 36.81 -65.71 25.15
CA SER A 774 37.31 -66.91 25.84
C SER A 774 38.69 -66.70 26.47
N PRO A 775 38.94 -67.16 27.71
CA PRO A 775 37.95 -67.71 28.66
C PRO A 775 37.07 -66.63 29.28
N ASP A 776 35.81 -66.95 29.57
CA ASP A 776 34.96 -66.18 30.49
C ASP A 776 34.45 -67.11 31.62
N PRO A 777 34.77 -66.85 32.91
CA PRO A 777 35.62 -65.77 33.41
C PRO A 777 37.11 -65.92 33.08
N VAL A 778 37.78 -64.78 32.88
CA VAL A 778 39.25 -64.70 32.76
C VAL A 778 39.87 -64.30 34.10
N ASN A 779 41.07 -64.82 34.40
CA ASN A 779 41.84 -64.33 35.57
C ASN A 779 42.61 -63.06 35.23
N ASN A 780 42.72 -62.12 36.17
CA ASN A 780 43.62 -60.97 36.03
C ASN A 780 45.07 -61.44 35.73
N GLY A 781 45.78 -60.71 34.87
CA GLY A 781 47.11 -61.12 34.37
C GLY A 781 47.12 -62.19 33.27
N SER A 782 45.97 -62.77 32.90
CA SER A 782 45.87 -63.79 31.85
C SER A 782 45.55 -63.21 30.47
N THR A 783 45.74 -64.02 29.43
CA THR A 783 45.27 -63.75 28.06
C THR A 783 43.78 -63.99 27.92
N LEU A 784 43.13 -63.16 27.11
CA LEU A 784 41.72 -63.24 26.71
C LEU A 784 41.65 -63.13 25.18
N GLU A 785 40.86 -63.98 24.53
CA GLU A 785 40.63 -63.95 23.08
C GLU A 785 39.19 -63.51 22.77
N TYR A 786 39.04 -62.47 21.97
CA TYR A 786 37.77 -62.06 21.38
C TYR A 786 37.65 -62.59 19.95
N THR A 787 36.57 -63.32 19.67
CA THR A 787 36.25 -63.81 18.31
C THR A 787 35.08 -63.01 17.74
N ILE A 788 35.29 -62.37 16.59
CA ILE A 788 34.29 -61.54 15.90
C ILE A 788 33.99 -62.19 14.55
N THR A 789 32.73 -62.54 14.28
CA THR A 789 32.30 -63.13 12.99
C THR A 789 31.25 -62.27 12.31
N ILE A 790 31.50 -61.93 11.04
CA ILE A 790 30.67 -61.11 10.17
C ILE A 790 30.13 -62.02 9.05
N THR A 791 28.81 -62.10 8.87
CA THR A 791 28.16 -62.99 7.88
C THR A 791 27.16 -62.22 7.03
N ASN A 792 27.14 -62.42 5.71
CA ASN A 792 26.13 -61.87 4.81
C ASN A 792 25.03 -62.90 4.49
N PHE A 793 23.82 -62.63 4.96
CA PHE A 793 22.61 -63.41 4.68
C PHE A 793 21.77 -62.84 3.53
N GLY A 794 22.16 -61.69 2.95
CA GLY A 794 21.40 -61.02 1.89
C GLY A 794 21.78 -61.49 0.48
N THR A 795 20.90 -61.19 -0.47
CA THR A 795 21.03 -61.56 -1.89
C THR A 795 22.02 -60.70 -2.68
N GLY A 796 22.46 -59.58 -2.09
CA GLY A 796 23.48 -58.68 -2.64
C GLY A 796 24.79 -58.73 -1.86
N ALA A 797 25.88 -58.27 -2.46
CA ALA A 797 27.19 -58.20 -1.79
C ALA A 797 27.30 -56.95 -0.89
N ALA A 798 27.95 -57.09 0.26
CA ALA A 798 28.45 -55.95 1.02
C ALA A 798 29.86 -55.61 0.54
N VAL A 799 30.07 -54.35 0.16
CA VAL A 799 31.32 -53.88 -0.47
C VAL A 799 32.16 -53.13 0.56
N ASN A 800 33.49 -53.27 0.51
CA ASN A 800 34.44 -52.60 1.42
C ASN A 800 34.08 -52.78 2.91
N VAL A 801 33.83 -54.03 3.33
CA VAL A 801 33.60 -54.37 4.72
C VAL A 801 34.88 -54.12 5.52
N THR A 802 34.77 -53.33 6.59
CA THR A 802 35.86 -53.03 7.53
C THR A 802 35.39 -53.22 8.96
N LEU A 803 36.33 -53.54 9.86
CA LEU A 803 36.11 -53.72 11.29
C LEU A 803 37.06 -52.78 12.05
N LEU A 804 36.53 -52.07 13.04
CA LEU A 804 37.26 -51.23 13.99
C LEU A 804 36.96 -51.70 15.42
N GLU A 805 37.99 -52.17 16.11
CA GLU A 805 37.93 -52.69 17.48
C GLU A 805 38.24 -51.59 18.51
N ASN A 806 37.58 -51.61 19.66
CA ASN A 806 37.76 -50.64 20.75
C ASN A 806 38.03 -51.37 22.08
N TYR A 807 39.31 -51.60 22.36
CA TYR A 807 39.75 -52.31 23.56
C TYR A 807 39.34 -51.62 24.87
N PRO A 808 38.79 -52.36 25.85
CA PRO A 808 38.44 -51.79 27.15
C PRO A 808 39.70 -51.42 27.96
N ALA A 809 39.56 -50.40 28.80
CA ALA A 809 40.57 -50.08 29.80
C ALA A 809 40.91 -51.31 30.66
N ASN A 810 42.18 -51.44 31.05
CA ASN A 810 42.77 -52.63 31.69
C ASN A 810 42.99 -53.84 30.76
N THR A 811 42.89 -53.69 29.44
CA THR A 811 43.43 -54.65 28.48
C THR A 811 44.59 -54.05 27.67
N THR A 812 45.48 -54.90 27.16
CA THR A 812 46.54 -54.52 26.22
C THR A 812 46.57 -55.51 25.05
N PHE A 813 46.64 -55.01 23.83
CA PHE A 813 46.69 -55.86 22.63
C PHE A 813 47.92 -56.77 22.63
N ASN A 814 47.71 -58.07 22.41
CA ASN A 814 48.77 -59.08 22.32
C ASN A 814 48.96 -59.51 20.85
N GLY A 815 47.88 -59.79 20.13
CA GLY A 815 47.92 -60.12 18.70
C GLY A 815 46.54 -60.37 18.12
N SER A 816 46.47 -60.63 16.81
CA SER A 816 45.23 -61.02 16.14
C SER A 816 45.49 -61.88 14.90
N SER A 817 44.46 -62.62 14.48
CA SER A 817 44.41 -63.34 13.21
C SER A 817 43.09 -63.01 12.49
N PRO A 818 43.10 -62.35 11.31
CA PRO A 818 44.27 -61.80 10.62
C PRO A 818 44.98 -60.68 11.42
N ALA A 819 46.17 -60.29 10.98
CA ALA A 819 46.86 -59.12 11.51
C ALA A 819 46.06 -57.83 11.16
N PRO A 820 46.13 -56.76 11.97
CA PRO A 820 45.43 -55.50 11.67
C PRO A 820 46.11 -54.76 10.50
N ASP A 821 45.31 -54.15 9.63
CA ASP A 821 45.78 -53.35 8.50
C ASP A 821 46.29 -51.96 8.95
N ALA A 822 45.74 -51.43 10.04
CA ALA A 822 46.18 -50.17 10.63
C ALA A 822 46.10 -50.18 12.16
N GLY A 823 47.12 -49.59 12.79
CA GLY A 823 47.25 -49.54 14.25
C GLY A 823 47.33 -50.94 14.86
N ASN A 824 46.53 -51.19 15.89
CA ASN A 824 46.32 -52.52 16.47
C ASN A 824 44.86 -52.97 16.40
N ASN A 825 43.98 -52.23 15.73
CA ASN A 825 42.54 -52.36 15.92
C ASN A 825 41.68 -52.19 14.65
N SER A 826 42.27 -51.94 13.47
CA SER A 826 41.53 -51.78 12.21
C SER A 826 41.82 -52.92 11.23
N PHE A 827 40.77 -53.48 10.62
CA PHE A 827 40.84 -54.60 9.69
C PHE A 827 39.98 -54.33 8.45
N SER A 828 40.51 -54.64 7.26
CA SER A 828 39.86 -54.51 5.97
C SER A 828 39.49 -55.90 5.44
N LEU A 829 38.22 -56.26 5.49
CA LEU A 829 37.73 -57.62 5.24
C LEU A 829 37.36 -57.86 3.76
N GLY A 830 37.41 -56.81 2.93
CA GLY A 830 37.07 -56.87 1.51
C GLY A 830 35.56 -56.89 1.25
N ASN A 831 35.14 -57.58 0.19
CA ASN A 831 33.72 -57.70 -0.16
C ASN A 831 33.14 -59.02 0.36
N LEU A 832 31.99 -58.96 1.01
CA LEU A 832 31.30 -60.14 1.54
C LEU A 832 30.08 -60.48 0.67
N THR A 833 30.23 -61.48 -0.19
CA THR A 833 29.19 -62.00 -1.09
C THR A 833 28.06 -62.72 -0.34
N GLU A 834 26.94 -62.96 -1.04
CA GLU A 834 25.79 -63.74 -0.54
C GLU A 834 26.25 -65.05 0.13
N GLY A 835 25.74 -65.34 1.34
CA GLY A 835 26.04 -66.53 2.13
C GLY A 835 27.44 -66.62 2.74
N SER A 836 28.31 -65.63 2.54
CA SER A 836 29.72 -65.67 2.95
C SER A 836 29.93 -65.11 4.36
N SER A 837 30.97 -65.58 5.07
CA SER A 837 31.38 -65.05 6.37
C SER A 837 32.88 -64.79 6.48
N PHE A 838 33.26 -63.89 7.39
CA PHE A 838 34.64 -63.56 7.75
C PHE A 838 34.77 -63.52 9.28
N THR A 839 35.87 -64.05 9.82
CA THR A 839 36.14 -64.09 11.26
C THR A 839 37.47 -63.42 11.60
N VAL A 840 37.49 -62.62 12.67
CA VAL A 840 38.68 -61.97 13.24
C VAL A 840 38.81 -62.38 14.70
N ASN A 841 39.95 -62.99 15.03
CA ASN A 841 40.31 -63.40 16.39
C ASN A 841 41.34 -62.41 16.95
N ILE A 842 41.12 -61.91 18.16
CA ILE A 842 41.97 -60.89 18.78
C ILE A 842 42.32 -61.29 20.21
N THR A 843 43.61 -61.51 20.48
CA THR A 843 44.14 -61.79 21.82
C THR A 843 44.59 -60.51 22.50
N VAL A 844 44.15 -60.32 23.75
CA VAL A 844 44.58 -59.25 24.65
C VAL A 844 45.10 -59.82 25.97
N ASN A 845 45.99 -59.10 26.66
CA ASN A 845 46.37 -59.39 28.04
C ASN A 845 45.53 -58.54 28.99
N VAL A 846 44.90 -59.17 29.98
CA VAL A 846 44.16 -58.49 31.05
C VAL A 846 45.13 -58.03 32.13
N SER A 847 45.03 -56.77 32.56
CA SER A 847 45.92 -56.17 33.56
C SER A 847 45.94 -56.95 34.88
N GLU A 848 47.13 -57.27 35.38
CA GLU A 848 47.34 -57.86 36.72
C GLU A 848 46.75 -56.99 37.83
N ASN A 849 46.68 -55.67 37.64
CA ASN A 849 46.16 -54.72 38.62
C ASN A 849 44.61 -54.62 38.62
N MET A 850 43.92 -55.34 37.74
CA MET A 850 42.45 -55.34 37.71
C MET A 850 41.89 -56.23 38.84
N THR A 851 41.13 -55.62 39.75
CA THR A 851 40.26 -56.36 40.68
C THR A 851 39.09 -57.01 39.94
N SER A 852 38.46 -58.02 40.54
CA SER A 852 37.27 -58.68 39.95
C SER A 852 36.22 -57.67 39.49
N GLY A 853 35.71 -57.84 38.26
CA GLY A 853 34.88 -56.85 37.58
C GLY A 853 34.47 -57.29 36.17
N ILE A 854 33.95 -56.37 35.36
CA ILE A 854 33.52 -56.65 33.98
C ILE A 854 34.31 -55.78 33.00
N LEU A 855 34.82 -56.39 31.93
CA LEU A 855 35.34 -55.69 30.75
C LEU A 855 34.23 -55.61 29.70
N ASN A 856 33.95 -54.43 29.15
CA ASN A 856 33.04 -54.26 28.02
C ASN A 856 33.84 -53.92 26.77
N ASN A 857 34.05 -54.90 25.89
CA ASN A 857 34.80 -54.72 24.66
C ASN A 857 33.85 -54.50 23.47
N THR A 858 34.13 -53.50 22.63
CA THR A 858 33.21 -53.10 21.55
C THR A 858 33.90 -53.10 20.19
N ALA A 859 33.14 -53.38 19.13
CA ALA A 859 33.60 -53.37 17.76
C ALA A 859 32.57 -52.70 16.84
N ILE A 860 33.05 -52.03 15.80
CA ILE A 860 32.25 -51.37 14.77
C ILE A 860 32.58 -52.01 13.42
N VAL A 861 31.59 -52.60 12.76
CA VAL A 861 31.69 -53.08 11.38
C VAL A 861 31.03 -52.07 10.45
N SER A 862 31.72 -51.66 9.39
CA SER A 862 31.16 -50.76 8.37
C SER A 862 31.31 -51.32 6.97
N PHE A 863 30.32 -51.10 6.10
CA PHE A 863 30.30 -51.59 4.73
C PHE A 863 29.44 -50.71 3.83
N ILE A 864 29.66 -50.77 2.53
CA ILE A 864 28.88 -50.08 1.51
C ILE A 864 27.86 -51.06 0.92
N ASN A 865 26.59 -50.66 0.85
CA ASN A 865 25.52 -51.44 0.20
C ASN A 865 25.46 -51.16 -1.32
N THR A 866 24.55 -51.85 -2.02
CA THR A 866 24.32 -51.67 -3.47
C THR A 866 23.79 -50.29 -3.87
N THR A 867 23.25 -49.50 -2.94
CA THR A 867 22.86 -48.09 -3.19
C THR A 867 23.99 -47.09 -2.90
N GLY A 868 25.21 -47.55 -2.62
CA GLY A 868 26.35 -46.69 -2.29
C GLY A 868 26.32 -46.09 -0.87
N ALA A 869 25.35 -46.48 -0.04
CA ALA A 869 25.23 -46.01 1.34
C ALA A 869 26.20 -46.77 2.25
N ASN A 870 26.92 -46.05 3.11
CA ASN A 870 27.78 -46.63 4.14
C ASN A 870 26.94 -46.97 5.39
N ILE A 871 26.93 -48.23 5.78
CA ILE A 871 26.17 -48.79 6.89
C ILE A 871 27.15 -49.22 7.98
N THR A 872 26.91 -48.78 9.22
CA THR A 872 27.72 -49.14 10.40
C THR A 872 26.90 -49.97 11.38
N MET A 873 27.50 -51.01 11.96
CA MET A 873 26.90 -51.85 12.99
C MET A 873 27.87 -52.01 14.17
N ASN A 874 27.33 -51.89 15.38
CA ASN A 874 28.10 -52.00 16.62
C ASN A 874 27.80 -53.35 17.28
N VAL A 875 28.84 -54.00 17.82
CA VAL A 875 28.73 -55.22 18.62
C VAL A 875 29.56 -55.07 19.89
N SER A 876 29.13 -55.67 21.00
CA SER A 876 29.79 -55.61 22.29
C SER A 876 29.82 -56.97 22.97
N GLU A 877 30.86 -57.26 23.73
CA GLU A 877 30.96 -58.45 24.58
C GLU A 877 31.40 -58.07 26.01
N LEU A 878 30.83 -58.77 27.01
CA LEU A 878 31.03 -58.51 28.44
C LEU A 878 31.79 -59.65 29.12
N THR A 879 33.10 -59.49 29.27
CA THR A 879 33.95 -60.49 29.95
C THR A 879 33.95 -60.29 31.47
N THR A 880 33.74 -61.37 32.23
CA THR A 880 33.93 -61.41 33.68
C THR A 880 35.41 -61.60 34.02
N VAL A 881 35.98 -60.68 34.78
CA VAL A 881 37.35 -60.82 35.32
C VAL A 881 37.28 -61.29 36.76
N THR A 882 38.05 -62.32 37.08
CA THR A 882 38.21 -62.87 38.43
C THR A 882 39.65 -62.72 38.93
N THR A 883 39.81 -62.58 40.24
CA THR A 883 41.12 -62.70 40.90
C THR A 883 41.27 -64.11 41.48
N PRO A 884 42.44 -64.77 41.34
CA PRO A 884 42.69 -66.08 41.94
C PRO A 884 42.50 -66.06 43.45
N SER A 885 41.43 -66.70 43.93
CA SER A 885 41.20 -66.89 45.37
C SER A 885 42.12 -67.99 45.90
N ALA A 886 42.77 -67.74 47.04
CA ALA A 886 43.65 -68.73 47.67
C ALA A 886 42.86 -70.04 47.98
N PRO A 887 43.40 -71.23 47.66
CA PRO A 887 42.64 -72.46 47.71
C PRO A 887 42.35 -72.91 49.16
N THR A 888 41.08 -73.20 49.45
CA THR A 888 40.64 -73.89 50.67
C THR A 888 40.03 -75.26 50.34
N PRO A 889 40.14 -76.28 51.22
CA PRO A 889 39.91 -77.68 50.82
C PRO A 889 38.43 -78.09 50.75
N ALA A 890 38.09 -78.96 49.80
CA ALA A 890 36.75 -79.50 49.59
C ALA A 890 36.44 -80.72 50.48
N PRO A 891 35.14 -81.01 50.70
CA PRO A 891 34.68 -82.40 50.80
C PRO A 891 33.56 -82.78 49.83
N SER A 892 33.58 -84.08 49.46
CA SER A 892 32.53 -84.95 48.90
C SER A 892 31.08 -84.70 49.37
N GLY A 893 30.01 -85.12 48.66
CA GLY A 893 29.92 -85.91 47.42
C GLY A 893 28.77 -86.96 47.48
N GLY A 894 28.16 -87.28 46.33
CA GLY A 894 27.11 -88.34 46.16
C GLY A 894 25.69 -87.95 46.62
N GLY A 895 24.59 -88.53 46.10
CA GLY A 895 24.42 -89.48 44.98
C GLY A 895 23.10 -90.29 45.06
N GLY A 896 22.32 -90.36 43.97
CA GLY A 896 21.09 -91.20 43.81
C GLY A 896 19.87 -90.77 44.65
N GLY A 897 18.60 -90.74 44.19
CA GLY A 897 17.92 -91.38 43.06
C GLY A 897 16.84 -92.34 43.59
N GLY A 898 15.56 -92.34 43.20
CA GLY A 898 14.75 -91.48 42.31
C GLY A 898 13.25 -91.83 42.50
N GLY A 899 12.30 -91.23 41.75
CA GLY A 899 10.88 -91.63 41.85
C GLY A 899 9.79 -90.68 41.29
N THR A 900 9.54 -90.76 39.98
CA THR A 900 8.24 -90.57 39.27
C THR A 900 7.33 -89.33 39.46
N ASN A 901 7.07 -88.68 38.31
CA ASN A 901 5.77 -88.19 37.79
C ASN A 901 4.99 -87.02 38.43
N PHE A 902 5.19 -85.86 37.79
CA PHE A 902 4.19 -85.00 37.13
C PHE A 902 3.09 -84.24 37.91
N ALA A 903 2.91 -82.99 37.44
CA ALA A 903 1.81 -82.05 37.66
C ALA A 903 1.62 -81.44 39.07
N ARG A 904 2.00 -80.17 39.19
CA ARG A 904 1.34 -79.19 40.09
C ARG A 904 0.60 -78.16 39.21
N ASN A 905 -0.65 -77.80 39.48
CA ASN A 905 -1.20 -77.11 40.67
C ASN A 905 -0.66 -75.68 40.84
N ALA A 906 -1.47 -74.68 41.23
CA ALA A 906 -2.93 -74.66 41.42
C ALA A 906 -3.46 -73.22 41.50
N GLN A 907 -4.77 -73.06 41.25
CA GLN A 907 -5.59 -71.99 41.85
C GLN A 907 -6.26 -72.50 43.13
N ILE A 908 -6.58 -71.63 44.10
CA ILE A 908 -7.88 -71.65 44.84
C ILE A 908 -8.34 -70.21 45.15
N ASN A 909 -9.65 -69.99 45.02
CA ASN A 909 -10.46 -68.78 45.19
C ASN A 909 -10.26 -67.90 46.45
N ARG A 910 -10.56 -66.61 46.28
CA ARG A 910 -11.64 -65.91 47.03
C ARG A 910 -12.53 -65.11 46.08
N THR A 911 -13.84 -65.08 46.32
CA THR A 911 -14.89 -64.57 45.41
C THR A 911 -15.71 -63.43 46.03
N LEU A 912 -16.22 -62.50 45.19
CA LEU A 912 -17.49 -61.74 45.26
C LEU A 912 -17.57 -60.76 44.03
N PRO A 913 -18.73 -60.19 43.63
CA PRO A 913 -19.32 -60.58 42.34
C PRO A 913 -19.40 -59.50 41.22
N GLN A 914 -19.96 -59.95 40.09
CA GLN A 914 -19.95 -59.40 38.72
C GLN A 914 -20.95 -58.26 38.43
N VAL A 915 -20.69 -57.46 37.37
CA VAL A 915 -21.42 -57.46 36.07
C VAL A 915 -20.73 -56.53 35.05
N GLN A 916 -21.02 -56.71 33.75
CA GLN A 916 -20.33 -56.15 32.58
C GLN A 916 -20.62 -54.67 32.23
N GLN A 917 -19.74 -54.12 31.38
CA GLN A 917 -19.84 -52.96 30.45
C GLN A 917 -21.25 -52.45 30.08
N PRO A 918 -21.45 -51.13 29.77
CA PRO A 918 -20.87 -50.53 28.54
C PRO A 918 -20.60 -48.99 28.49
N VAL A 919 -20.16 -48.58 27.29
CA VAL A 919 -19.94 -47.22 26.75
C VAL A 919 -21.20 -46.32 26.79
N VAL A 920 -21.05 -45.03 27.14
CA VAL A 920 -21.99 -43.94 26.77
C VAL A 920 -21.25 -42.60 26.54
N GLN A 921 -21.77 -41.80 25.60
CA GLN A 921 -21.35 -40.47 25.16
C GLN A 921 -22.28 -39.38 25.77
N GLN A 922 -21.79 -38.19 26.15
CA GLN A 922 -22.69 -37.04 26.45
C GLN A 922 -22.03 -35.65 26.33
N ALA A 923 -22.86 -34.60 26.32
CA ALA A 923 -22.55 -33.30 25.73
C ALA A 923 -23.03 -32.07 26.55
N THR A 924 -22.62 -30.88 26.07
CA THR A 924 -23.23 -29.52 26.23
C THR A 924 -23.35 -28.84 27.62
N ALA A 925 -22.67 -27.67 27.72
CA ALA A 925 -23.08 -26.37 28.30
C ALA A 925 -23.69 -26.27 29.74
N SER A 926 -23.20 -25.40 30.63
CA SER A 926 -23.63 -23.97 30.63
C SER A 926 -22.89 -23.03 31.62
N VAL A 927 -22.67 -21.80 31.13
CA VAL A 927 -22.40 -20.45 31.70
C VAL A 927 -22.44 -20.20 33.23
N GLN A 928 -21.37 -19.63 33.84
CA GLN A 928 -21.30 -18.20 34.28
C GLN A 928 -20.05 -17.76 35.09
N SER A 929 -19.63 -16.52 34.81
CA SER A 929 -19.01 -15.48 35.69
C SER A 929 -17.49 -15.35 35.90
N ALA A 930 -17.08 -14.06 35.86
CA ALA A 930 -15.97 -13.40 36.56
C ALA A 930 -14.48 -13.58 36.13
N SER A 931 -14.05 -12.65 35.27
CA SER A 931 -12.83 -11.81 35.41
C SER A 931 -11.48 -12.40 35.87
N THR A 932 -10.46 -12.27 35.02
CA THR A 932 -9.35 -11.31 35.27
C THR A 932 -8.58 -11.02 33.97
N GLN A 933 -7.85 -9.89 33.94
CA GLN A 933 -6.98 -9.52 32.82
C GLN A 933 -5.71 -10.38 32.83
N GLU A 934 -5.19 -10.75 31.66
CA GLU A 934 -3.76 -10.99 31.53
C GLU A 934 -3.23 -10.54 30.16
N VAL A 935 -1.99 -10.06 30.15
CA VAL A 935 -1.38 -9.33 29.04
C VAL A 935 -0.71 -10.31 28.08
N LEU A 936 -1.14 -10.35 26.83
CA LEU A 936 -0.43 -11.08 25.77
C LEU A 936 0.75 -10.25 25.27
N THR A 937 1.95 -10.65 25.68
CA THR A 937 3.20 -10.29 25.00
C THR A 937 3.25 -11.05 23.67
N GLN A 938 3.41 -10.33 22.56
CA GLN A 938 3.67 -10.93 21.26
C GLN A 938 5.17 -11.21 21.12
N GLU A 939 5.56 -12.46 20.84
CA GLU A 939 6.86 -12.74 20.20
C GLU A 939 6.79 -12.35 18.71
N PRO A 940 7.89 -11.86 18.12
CA PRO A 940 7.91 -11.42 16.73
C PRO A 940 7.95 -12.60 15.75
N ILE A 941 7.17 -12.49 14.68
CA ILE A 941 7.15 -13.46 13.58
C ILE A 941 8.42 -13.28 12.73
N GLN A 942 9.12 -14.37 12.43
CA GLN A 942 10.41 -14.36 11.75
C GLN A 942 10.26 -14.18 10.23
N GLU A 943 10.79 -13.10 9.66
CA GLU A 943 10.83 -12.88 8.20
C GLU A 943 11.83 -13.81 7.48
N PRO A 944 11.59 -14.18 6.21
CA PRO A 944 12.51 -14.99 5.43
C PRO A 944 13.74 -14.20 4.96
N ILE A 945 14.93 -14.77 5.19
CA ILE A 945 16.21 -14.16 4.84
C ILE A 945 16.42 -14.17 3.32
N LEU A 946 16.45 -12.99 2.70
CA LEU A 946 16.96 -12.79 1.34
C LEU A 946 18.47 -12.50 1.38
N THR A 947 19.26 -13.27 0.62
CA THR A 947 20.71 -13.04 0.48
C THR A 947 21.01 -11.80 -0.37
N PRO A 948 21.99 -10.96 -0.01
CA PRO A 948 22.37 -9.80 -0.83
C PRO A 948 22.99 -10.19 -2.18
N ALA A 949 22.73 -9.40 -3.22
CA ALA A 949 23.44 -9.47 -4.50
C ALA A 949 24.89 -8.91 -4.37
N PRO A 950 25.84 -9.37 -5.21
CA PRO A 950 27.24 -8.95 -5.11
C PRO A 950 27.47 -7.49 -5.54
N GLU A 951 28.41 -6.85 -4.86
CA GLU A 951 28.79 -5.44 -4.99
C GLU A 951 29.52 -5.14 -6.33
N PRO A 952 29.22 -4.02 -7.02
CA PRO A 952 29.94 -3.62 -8.23
C PRO A 952 31.31 -2.98 -7.91
N ALA A 953 32.31 -3.29 -8.74
CA ALA A 953 33.69 -2.84 -8.57
C ALA A 953 33.87 -1.29 -8.62
N PRO A 954 34.86 -0.72 -7.90
CA PRO A 954 35.02 0.73 -7.76
C PRO A 954 35.51 1.41 -9.04
N GLN A 955 35.02 2.63 -9.28
CA GLN A 955 35.47 3.54 -10.35
C GLN A 955 35.93 4.88 -9.76
N VAL A 956 36.86 5.53 -10.47
CA VAL A 956 37.81 6.52 -9.92
C VAL A 956 37.22 7.94 -9.81
N GLU A 957 37.56 8.63 -8.72
CA GLU A 957 37.21 10.03 -8.44
C GLU A 957 38.09 11.04 -9.21
N PRO A 958 37.52 12.09 -9.84
CA PRO A 958 38.25 13.27 -10.28
C PRO A 958 38.15 14.43 -9.27
N GLN A 959 39.31 14.88 -8.78
CA GLN A 959 39.48 16.04 -7.88
C GLN A 959 39.23 17.40 -8.59
N PRO A 960 38.97 18.51 -7.84
CA PRO A 960 38.28 19.69 -8.37
C PRO A 960 39.17 20.73 -9.07
N ILE A 961 38.58 21.47 -10.03
CA ILE A 961 39.19 22.65 -10.67
C ILE A 961 38.30 23.88 -10.47
N SER A 962 38.95 25.02 -10.18
CA SER A 962 38.36 26.28 -9.72
C SER A 962 37.63 27.12 -10.77
N LEU A 963 36.59 27.86 -10.34
CA LEU A 963 35.97 28.95 -11.11
C LEU A 963 36.95 30.09 -11.47
N PRO A 964 36.65 30.80 -12.56
CA PRO A 964 36.64 32.26 -12.55
C PRO A 964 35.23 32.85 -12.74
N LYS A 965 34.99 34.00 -12.10
CA LYS A 965 33.72 34.75 -12.12
C LYS A 965 33.52 35.52 -13.43
N THR A 966 32.29 35.56 -13.94
CA THR A 966 31.72 36.80 -14.53
C THR A 966 30.19 36.85 -14.40
N ARG A 967 29.64 38.07 -14.35
CA ARG A 967 28.24 38.39 -13.99
C ARG A 967 27.36 38.61 -15.24
N SER A 968 26.08 38.22 -15.12
CA SER A 968 24.88 39.02 -15.50
C SER A 968 24.63 39.35 -16.99
N LYS A 969 23.63 38.73 -17.63
CA LYS A 969 22.25 39.29 -17.82
C LYS A 969 21.33 38.42 -18.71
N THR A 970 20.16 38.11 -18.15
CA THR A 970 18.81 37.99 -18.74
C THR A 970 18.61 38.00 -20.27
N ALA A 971 17.96 36.96 -20.84
CA ALA A 971 16.72 37.09 -21.62
C ALA A 971 16.14 35.72 -22.07
N ILE A 972 14.81 35.63 -22.09
CA ILE A 972 14.01 34.47 -22.50
C ILE A 972 13.58 34.62 -23.96
N LEU A 973 13.97 33.71 -24.85
CA LEU A 973 13.33 33.40 -26.16
C LEU A 973 14.04 32.16 -26.76
N PRO A 974 13.38 30.99 -26.92
CA PRO A 974 12.35 30.85 -27.97
C PRO A 974 11.26 29.80 -27.64
N ILE A 975 10.09 30.24 -27.15
CA ILE A 975 8.91 29.36 -26.95
C ILE A 975 7.77 29.68 -27.95
N ILE A 976 7.75 30.90 -28.48
CA ILE A 976 6.66 31.42 -29.33
C ILE A 976 6.59 30.72 -30.71
N VAL A 977 7.73 30.23 -31.23
CA VAL A 977 7.80 29.65 -32.59
C VAL A 977 7.10 28.29 -32.69
N LEU A 978 7.17 27.43 -31.67
CA LEU A 978 6.48 26.14 -31.68
C LEU A 978 4.96 26.29 -31.56
N ILE A 979 4.48 27.24 -30.74
CA ILE A 979 3.05 27.48 -30.52
C ILE A 979 2.36 27.93 -31.81
N VAL A 980 3.00 28.80 -32.59
CA VAL A 980 2.45 29.26 -33.89
C VAL A 980 2.42 28.14 -34.93
N LEU A 981 3.40 27.24 -34.94
CA LEU A 981 3.42 26.10 -35.86
C LEU A 981 2.30 25.09 -35.56
N ALA A 982 2.02 24.83 -34.28
CA ALA A 982 0.90 23.98 -33.86
C ALA A 982 -0.47 24.59 -34.24
N LEU A 983 -0.65 25.90 -34.06
CA LEU A 983 -1.91 26.58 -34.39
C LEU A 983 -2.22 26.56 -35.90
N LEU A 984 -1.19 26.68 -36.75
CA LEU A 984 -1.34 26.65 -38.20
C LEU A 984 -1.74 25.27 -38.75
N ILE A 985 -1.29 24.18 -38.13
CA ILE A 985 -1.70 22.82 -38.49
C ILE A 985 -3.17 22.58 -38.12
N LEU A 986 -3.62 23.08 -36.97
CA LEU A 986 -5.00 22.94 -36.51
C LEU A 986 -6.02 23.65 -37.42
N ILE A 987 -5.65 24.82 -37.94
CA ILE A 987 -6.48 25.60 -38.89
C ILE A 987 -6.58 24.90 -40.26
N ALA A 988 -5.56 24.16 -40.67
CA ALA A 988 -5.53 23.49 -41.98
C ALA A 988 -6.46 22.26 -42.09
N MET A 989 -6.93 21.70 -40.96
CA MET A 989 -7.71 20.46 -40.95
C MET A 989 -9.24 20.63 -40.92
N THR A 990 -9.78 21.86 -40.90
CA THR A 990 -11.24 22.07 -40.87
C THR A 990 -11.83 22.60 -42.18
N ARG A 991 -12.62 21.70 -42.81
CA ARG A 991 -13.64 21.88 -43.88
C ARG A 991 -13.20 21.83 -45.35
N LYS A 992 -13.68 20.76 -46.00
CA LYS A 992 -14.14 20.74 -47.39
C LYS A 992 -15.68 20.63 -47.37
N GLU A 993 -16.38 21.64 -47.88
CA GLU A 993 -17.85 21.71 -48.08
C GLU A 993 -18.19 21.32 -49.55
N PRO A 994 -19.45 21.27 -50.09
CA PRO A 994 -20.66 22.09 -49.77
C PRO A 994 -22.02 21.34 -50.03
N PRO A 995 -23.18 21.94 -50.46
CA PRO A 995 -23.66 23.34 -50.47
C PRO A 995 -25.13 23.58 -50.00
N SER A 996 -25.50 24.83 -49.64
CA SER A 996 -26.77 25.45 -50.10
C SER A 996 -26.89 26.98 -49.83
N LYS A 997 -26.81 27.78 -50.90
CA LYS A 997 -27.55 29.05 -51.18
C LYS A 997 -27.78 30.08 -50.06
N SER A 998 -27.04 31.20 -50.10
CA SER A 998 -27.50 32.49 -50.71
C SER A 998 -26.58 33.69 -50.34
N LYS A 999 -26.57 34.71 -51.21
CA LYS A 999 -25.75 35.95 -51.16
C LYS A 999 -26.54 37.13 -50.52
N PRO A 1000 -25.92 38.30 -50.20
CA PRO A 1000 -24.50 38.62 -49.93
C PRO A 1000 -24.30 39.58 -48.71
N ALA A 1001 -23.09 40.19 -48.62
CA ALA A 1001 -22.76 41.43 -47.90
C ALA A 1001 -22.18 41.37 -46.46
N ARG A 1002 -21.10 40.59 -46.24
CA ARG A 1002 -20.16 40.85 -45.11
C ARG A 1002 -18.71 40.35 -45.25
N VAL A 1003 -18.22 40.02 -46.45
CA VAL A 1003 -16.94 39.30 -46.64
C VAL A 1003 -15.70 40.24 -46.74
N ASN A 1004 -15.84 41.45 -47.27
CA ASN A 1004 -14.68 42.23 -47.72
C ASN A 1004 -13.76 42.80 -46.62
N LYS A 1005 -14.08 42.70 -45.32
CA LYS A 1005 -13.20 43.24 -44.26
C LYS A 1005 -12.09 42.27 -43.84
N PHE A 1006 -12.37 40.96 -43.88
CA PHE A 1006 -11.44 39.94 -43.37
C PHE A 1006 -10.27 39.67 -44.33
N ASP A 1007 -10.52 39.73 -45.65
CA ASP A 1007 -9.49 39.55 -46.68
C ASP A 1007 -8.47 40.71 -46.73
N ASP A 1008 -8.90 41.93 -46.40
CA ASP A 1008 -8.02 43.10 -46.33
C ASP A 1008 -7.17 43.09 -45.04
N GLU A 1009 -7.76 42.71 -43.90
CA GLU A 1009 -7.01 42.48 -42.65
C GLU A 1009 -5.97 41.35 -42.81
N LEU A 1010 -6.31 40.27 -43.54
CA LEU A 1010 -5.38 39.17 -43.84
C LEU A 1010 -4.25 39.55 -44.81
N LYS A 1011 -4.49 40.47 -45.75
CA LYS A 1011 -3.44 41.04 -46.63
C LYS A 1011 -2.43 41.87 -45.85
N GLU A 1012 -2.90 42.73 -44.95
CA GLU A 1012 -2.00 43.59 -44.17
C GLU A 1012 -1.15 42.78 -43.18
N LEU A 1013 -1.72 41.72 -42.57
CA LEU A 1013 -0.96 40.79 -41.71
C LEU A 1013 0.18 40.09 -42.48
N LYS A 1014 -0.09 39.61 -43.71
CA LYS A 1014 0.94 38.97 -44.56
C LYS A 1014 2.08 39.93 -44.89
N LYS A 1015 1.75 41.18 -45.19
CA LYS A 1015 2.72 42.24 -45.52
C LYS A 1015 3.63 42.58 -44.32
N GLN A 1016 3.07 42.64 -43.11
CA GLN A 1016 3.85 42.85 -41.87
C GLN A 1016 4.77 41.67 -41.55
N LEU A 1017 4.32 40.43 -41.78
CA LEU A 1017 5.13 39.22 -41.61
C LEU A 1017 6.31 39.17 -42.59
N GLU A 1018 6.08 39.54 -43.85
CA GLU A 1018 7.09 39.57 -44.90
C GLU A 1018 8.16 40.65 -44.65
N GLN A 1019 7.74 41.82 -44.13
CA GLN A 1019 8.63 42.89 -43.69
C GLN A 1019 9.46 42.49 -42.46
N THR A 1020 8.87 41.77 -41.51
CA THR A 1020 9.56 41.22 -40.33
C THR A 1020 10.61 40.18 -40.72
N ASN A 1021 10.29 39.25 -41.63
CA ASN A 1021 11.25 38.28 -42.18
C ASN A 1021 12.42 38.96 -42.92
N LYS A 1022 12.18 40.09 -43.58
CA LYS A 1022 13.22 40.87 -44.27
C LYS A 1022 14.20 41.52 -43.29
N VAL A 1023 13.71 42.04 -42.16
CA VAL A 1023 14.55 42.54 -41.04
C VAL A 1023 15.32 41.42 -40.38
N LEU A 1024 14.70 40.25 -40.15
CA LEU A 1024 15.35 39.10 -39.52
C LEU A 1024 16.48 38.55 -40.38
N LYS A 1025 16.28 38.41 -41.70
CA LYS A 1025 17.34 38.01 -42.66
C LYS A 1025 18.49 39.04 -42.78
N HIS A 1026 18.28 40.29 -42.37
CA HIS A 1026 19.32 41.33 -42.33
C HIS A 1026 20.04 41.43 -40.97
N LYS A 1027 19.54 40.74 -39.92
CA LYS A 1027 20.23 40.56 -38.63
C LYS A 1027 20.94 39.21 -38.49
N ILE A 1028 20.68 38.28 -39.42
CA ILE A 1028 21.29 36.94 -39.48
C ILE A 1028 22.43 36.89 -40.53
N LYS A 1029 22.48 37.87 -41.44
CA LYS A 1029 23.66 38.22 -42.23
C LYS A 1029 24.45 39.30 -41.52
#